data_AF-A0AAE9DPI2-F1
#
_entry.id   AF-A0AAE9DPI2-F1
#
_cell.length_a   1.000
_cell.length_b   1.000
_cell.length_c   1.000
_cell.angle_alpha   90.00
_cell.angle_beta   90.00
_cell.angle_gamma   90.00
#
_symmetry.space_group_name_H-M   'P 1'
#
loop_
_entity.id
_entity.type
_entity.pdbx_description
1 polymer ?
#
loop_
_entity_poly.entity_id
_entity_poly.type
_entity_poly.pdbx_seq_one_letter_code
_entity_poly.pdbx_strand_id
1 'polypeptide(L)'
;MYTSFFITSLLLLAPVVWTAAKQDKSDLELITEDFQILARITNAAFLQAALVRKDVKTRDVIDEFLKISPLDFDHITAIDVQAAVESITKTYRNAQQFAKLEESDKYQLDDVASNFDSKLEEWDDEEWNPIMKISLESLFDESERIFMEFQMICSKSSSSIHSLRSYMDMRSNNKPADDLAVERVKNFKKEFKSICQCFEKLVAFSKTMSSSSLNTNNNSPITILPEMEERIHRLNVWKSVTDLIQKIWTNSSDIWGKESFPKSNKSIGQQMSELIQFHKLHSDSLDSPPNSLTIGFLQPDDTQKVQDDLKSTWFEKHFVRTANVEMLSKALKPFLEISKTIKPLADKWFPIYRLDDQTSENHKEVAEFLREVDDYVFNRKTYDRQIGLMVGALSKCFKQPVDEFNTTLALYEEQTKSRKVALKGLIKLDDTVDKFIETNFINVTSPSESDAVKCFKILGHLLPDNITNENSLPIIEEMRKNYTRCVTRQGYSMTDLIKSFGVVHEDMDYYLELSMNVSNSDGNKAQTTPVPLEDVIKQSNVVSSLECLRNEEFKTANLEKLRTIAKLLATMSSPPNATFVKAIESYLESIAQVKSALAKVEKTIREVDYRPKRAVASDETDLVLALNISRLENENMGTCVKALSNLVEVRARRNQLLSVGRLDGDARDLMSKEGGLEDFMDSTDDLSRLLKQSDDLDSKAKTLREKSLEEMSAVFQAMTHMRGILGDRDKLWKLSKSDSANDPKFDGAKKKWKVLTAINLNFQSYKAKVANGELVVSTLKNHFDHIFGHSKSGDHKTVIVEKHNNWILIIGISFGIFFLSAAAVLGIYGFTEKGKKHYKKIWFYYFAKPEEFEARWRFSMFMDMENGKHALLDAVRETNHTNMLNALKRGVYVNAYNKFGNTALHLTARGGHWKMVELLIKYGADRSLLNYKNLTAEQCIPVPNERTAGGKEVDNIVSLEDKTEAYKKTLAVFEKYKNKKFRKAVPDVFPFTSFHIYFDENTEEALVHRFSERFGSITSHDDISIGITHYVVKTDENGIFEATGLKQLELIFNGIILVQDKWMTACLEDETQIEHDTKYLVQKFKYKGVIYDTVNQWSTAMAKSEMPFLCGAKVALLVKEMDDILTFSSLIDNNGGTMLHEFPLSENYNEDSHPYLHSNLGPLFLIHDGTPGVSDYKSNKMYTLFTKEEFYAFMLKREVSRDTRINPPDVVKQT
;
A
#
# COMPACT_ATOMS: atom_id res chain seq x y z
N MET A 1 1.71 -66.50 -37.14
CA MET A 1 1.49 -67.84 -36.56
C MET A 1 2.87 -68.41 -36.23
N TYR A 2 3.12 -68.69 -34.95
CA TYR A 2 4.31 -69.36 -34.38
C TYR A 2 5.69 -68.70 -34.55
N THR A 3 6.23 -68.21 -33.43
CA THR A 3 7.48 -68.75 -32.83
C THR A 3 7.68 -68.16 -31.43
N SER A 4 6.90 -68.68 -30.47
CA SER A 4 7.29 -68.70 -29.05
C SER A 4 8.11 -69.96 -28.82
N PHE A 5 9.40 -69.84 -28.51
CA PHE A 5 10.15 -70.88 -27.79
C PHE A 5 11.53 -70.38 -27.30
N PHE A 6 11.61 -69.23 -26.61
CA PHE A 6 12.83 -68.86 -25.85
C PHE A 6 12.53 -67.82 -24.76
N ILE A 7 11.50 -68.03 -23.95
CA ILE A 7 11.31 -67.30 -22.69
C ILE A 7 10.75 -68.29 -21.68
N THR A 8 11.64 -68.93 -20.90
CA THR A 8 11.42 -69.45 -19.53
C THR A 8 12.54 -70.43 -19.14
N SER A 9 13.75 -69.93 -18.83
CA SER A 9 14.76 -70.65 -18.02
C SER A 9 15.92 -69.75 -17.52
N LEU A 10 15.71 -68.44 -17.38
CA LEU A 10 16.67 -67.57 -16.67
C LEU A 10 15.97 -66.77 -15.56
N LEU A 11 15.35 -67.52 -14.64
CA LEU A 11 15.00 -67.07 -13.30
C LEU A 11 15.80 -67.99 -12.37
N LEU A 12 16.96 -67.50 -11.91
CA LEU A 12 17.68 -67.85 -10.68
C LEU A 12 19.15 -67.42 -10.86
N LEU A 13 19.44 -66.15 -10.53
CA LEU A 13 20.61 -65.66 -9.79
C LEU A 13 20.84 -64.16 -10.05
N ALA A 14 20.94 -63.41 -8.95
CA ALA A 14 21.40 -62.03 -8.80
C ALA A 14 20.47 -60.88 -9.27
N PRO A 15 19.86 -60.11 -8.35
CA PRO A 15 19.42 -58.76 -8.67
C PRO A 15 20.66 -57.89 -8.85
N VAL A 16 20.91 -57.45 -10.09
CA VAL A 16 21.81 -56.33 -10.35
C VAL A 16 21.10 -55.08 -9.86
N VAL A 17 21.30 -54.79 -8.59
CA VAL A 17 21.08 -53.46 -8.03
C VAL A 17 22.03 -52.55 -8.80
N TRP A 18 21.48 -51.66 -9.62
CA TRP A 18 22.20 -50.50 -10.12
C TRP A 18 22.42 -49.59 -8.91
N THR A 19 23.43 -49.90 -8.10
CA THR A 19 23.94 -48.97 -7.09
C THR A 19 24.55 -47.83 -7.89
N ALA A 20 23.84 -46.71 -7.99
CA ALA A 20 24.51 -45.43 -8.22
C ALA A 20 25.69 -45.39 -7.25
N ALA A 21 26.90 -45.28 -7.78
CA ALA A 21 28.09 -45.16 -6.94
C ALA A 21 27.82 -44.01 -5.96
N LYS A 22 27.69 -44.34 -4.66
CA LYS A 22 27.62 -43.32 -3.62
C LYS A 22 28.91 -42.53 -3.75
N GLN A 23 28.81 -41.32 -4.26
CA GLN A 23 29.91 -40.38 -4.24
C GLN A 23 30.29 -40.21 -2.77
N ASP A 24 31.55 -40.44 -2.44
CA ASP A 24 32.01 -40.29 -1.06
C ASP A 24 31.70 -38.86 -0.60
N LYS A 25 31.08 -38.73 0.58
CA LYS A 25 30.71 -37.42 1.14
C LYS A 25 31.96 -36.57 1.31
N SER A 26 31.85 -35.28 1.01
CA SER A 26 32.95 -34.33 1.23
C SER A 26 33.21 -34.13 2.72
N ASP A 27 34.42 -33.68 3.09
CA ASP A 27 34.75 -33.42 4.50
C ASP A 27 33.91 -32.27 5.08
N LEU A 28 33.55 -31.28 4.26
CA LEU A 28 32.60 -30.23 4.59
C LEU A 28 31.20 -30.78 4.86
N GLU A 29 30.74 -31.74 4.07
CA GLU A 29 29.44 -32.38 4.28
C GLU A 29 29.43 -33.17 5.59
N LEU A 30 30.50 -33.90 5.89
CA LEU A 30 30.62 -34.68 7.12
C LEU A 30 30.65 -33.78 8.37
N ILE A 31 31.45 -32.70 8.38
CA ILE A 31 31.46 -31.75 9.51
C ILE A 31 30.12 -31.00 9.63
N THR A 32 29.41 -30.79 8.52
CA THR A 32 28.06 -30.22 8.53
C THR A 32 27.06 -31.15 9.19
N GLU A 33 27.11 -32.45 8.88
CA GLU A 33 26.27 -33.47 9.53
C GLU A 33 26.51 -33.54 11.04
N ASP A 34 27.76 -33.44 11.47
CA ASP A 34 28.14 -33.39 12.88
C ASP A 34 27.49 -32.20 13.60
N PHE A 35 27.59 -30.99 13.05
CA PHE A 35 26.94 -29.82 13.64
C PHE A 35 25.40 -29.83 13.51
N GLN A 36 24.85 -30.50 12.49
CA GLN A 36 23.40 -30.71 12.38
C GLN A 36 22.85 -31.58 13.51
N ILE A 37 23.59 -32.61 13.94
CA ILE A 37 23.23 -33.45 15.11
C ILE A 37 23.07 -32.54 16.33
N LEU A 38 24.06 -31.67 16.59
CA LEU A 38 24.01 -30.72 17.70
C LEU A 38 22.82 -29.75 17.58
N ALA A 39 22.58 -29.18 16.39
CA ALA A 39 21.48 -28.27 16.15
C ALA A 39 20.10 -28.92 16.36
N ARG A 40 19.88 -30.16 15.88
CA ARG A 40 18.60 -30.87 16.07
C ARG A 40 18.33 -31.21 17.53
N ILE A 41 19.33 -31.70 18.26
CA ILE A 41 19.19 -32.02 19.70
C ILE A 41 18.91 -30.75 20.51
N THR A 42 19.67 -29.68 20.27
CA THR A 42 19.52 -28.41 21.00
C THR A 42 18.18 -27.74 20.69
N ASN A 43 17.75 -27.77 19.43
CA ASN A 43 16.45 -27.23 19.05
C ASN A 43 15.29 -28.06 19.63
N ALA A 44 15.40 -29.39 19.69
CA ALA A 44 14.40 -30.24 20.34
C ALA A 44 14.25 -29.91 21.83
N ALA A 45 15.38 -29.74 22.52
CA ALA A 45 15.41 -29.34 23.92
C ALA A 45 14.83 -27.93 24.13
N PHE A 46 15.19 -26.97 23.27
CA PHE A 46 14.65 -25.62 23.30
C PHE A 46 13.13 -25.62 23.12
N LEU A 47 12.59 -26.31 22.11
CA LEU A 47 11.14 -26.37 21.86
C LEU A 47 10.39 -27.05 23.01
N GLN A 48 10.92 -28.15 23.52
CA GLN A 48 10.33 -28.85 24.67
C GLN A 48 10.30 -27.94 25.91
N ALA A 49 11.39 -27.21 26.20
CA ALA A 49 11.42 -26.23 27.30
C ALA A 49 10.42 -25.09 27.06
N ALA A 50 10.37 -24.54 25.85
CA ALA A 50 9.49 -23.43 25.51
C ALA A 50 8.00 -23.79 25.61
N LEU A 51 7.64 -25.02 25.22
CA LEU A 51 6.29 -25.57 25.41
C LEU A 51 5.95 -25.74 26.89
N VAL A 52 6.87 -26.31 27.69
CA VAL A 52 6.68 -26.48 29.15
C VAL A 52 6.52 -25.13 29.86
N ARG A 53 7.29 -24.11 29.45
CA ARG A 53 7.21 -22.74 30.00
C ARG A 53 6.02 -21.93 29.47
N LYS A 54 5.38 -22.38 28.37
CA LYS A 54 4.35 -21.65 27.60
C LYS A 54 4.87 -20.31 27.05
N ASP A 55 6.14 -20.28 26.65
CA ASP A 55 6.82 -19.10 26.10
C ASP A 55 6.56 -18.92 24.59
N VAL A 56 6.01 -19.94 23.93
CA VAL A 56 5.74 -19.96 22.47
C VAL A 56 4.31 -20.41 22.20
N LYS A 57 3.67 -19.85 21.17
CA LYS A 57 2.37 -20.36 20.70
C LYS A 57 2.59 -21.61 19.85
N THR A 58 1.72 -22.60 20.03
CA THR A 58 1.73 -23.82 19.22
C THR A 58 1.68 -23.53 17.72
N ARG A 59 0.88 -22.54 17.33
CA ARG A 59 0.68 -22.20 15.92
C ARG A 59 1.95 -21.65 15.26
N ASP A 60 2.65 -20.74 15.93
CA ASP A 60 3.93 -20.18 15.46
C ASP A 60 4.97 -21.29 15.15
N VAL A 61 5.01 -22.36 15.96
CA VAL A 61 5.92 -23.51 15.72
C VAL A 61 5.50 -24.32 14.49
N ILE A 62 4.19 -24.54 14.30
CA ILE A 62 3.66 -25.28 13.15
C ILE A 62 3.90 -24.49 11.86
N ASP A 63 3.65 -23.18 11.88
CA ASP A 63 3.80 -22.30 10.72
C ASP A 63 5.26 -22.26 10.24
N GLU A 64 6.24 -22.19 11.16
CA GLU A 64 7.66 -22.28 10.81
C GLU A 64 8.03 -23.65 10.18
N PHE A 65 7.47 -24.77 10.68
CA PHE A 65 7.69 -26.09 10.07
C PHE A 65 7.10 -26.18 8.65
N LEU A 66 5.94 -25.56 8.45
CA LEU A 66 5.23 -25.53 7.16
C LEU A 66 5.76 -24.45 6.22
N LYS A 67 6.75 -23.65 6.66
CA LYS A 67 7.43 -22.62 5.86
C LYS A 67 6.48 -21.53 5.36
N ILE A 68 5.43 -21.24 6.11
CA ILE A 68 4.36 -20.29 5.75
C ILE A 68 4.21 -19.22 6.83
N SER A 69 3.72 -18.03 6.45
CA SER A 69 3.41 -17.00 7.43
C SER A 69 2.14 -17.35 8.21
N PRO A 70 2.04 -16.98 9.50
CA PRO A 70 0.82 -17.24 10.29
C PRO A 70 -0.44 -16.64 9.66
N LEU A 71 -0.32 -15.45 9.06
CA LEU A 71 -1.44 -14.77 8.41
C LEU A 71 -1.94 -15.57 7.20
N ASP A 72 -1.04 -15.94 6.28
CA ASP A 72 -1.42 -16.66 5.07
C ASP A 72 -2.05 -18.01 5.43
N PHE A 73 -1.46 -18.74 6.38
CA PHE A 73 -1.95 -20.07 6.76
C PHE A 73 -3.32 -20.03 7.45
N ASP A 74 -3.57 -19.02 8.29
CA ASP A 74 -4.88 -18.82 8.91
C ASP A 74 -5.95 -18.54 7.85
N HIS A 75 -5.68 -17.68 6.87
CA HIS A 75 -6.61 -17.41 5.77
C HIS A 75 -6.85 -18.63 4.88
N ILE A 76 -5.81 -19.40 4.55
CA ILE A 76 -5.91 -20.62 3.74
C ILE A 76 -6.73 -21.71 4.45
N THR A 77 -6.64 -21.79 5.79
CA THR A 77 -7.34 -22.82 6.57
C THR A 77 -8.69 -22.38 7.15
N ALA A 78 -9.07 -21.10 7.00
CA ALA A 78 -10.31 -20.54 7.54
C ALA A 78 -11.60 -21.07 6.90
N ILE A 79 -11.56 -21.45 5.62
CA ILE A 79 -12.76 -21.83 4.85
C ILE A 79 -13.47 -23.06 5.43
N ASP A 80 -14.80 -23.05 5.41
CA ASP A 80 -15.60 -24.27 5.58
C ASP A 80 -15.63 -25.05 4.26
N VAL A 81 -14.75 -26.04 4.14
CA VAL A 81 -14.59 -26.85 2.93
C VAL A 81 -15.89 -27.57 2.55
N GLN A 82 -16.63 -28.10 3.53
CA GLN A 82 -17.85 -28.85 3.24
C GLN A 82 -18.93 -27.92 2.68
N ALA A 83 -19.17 -26.79 3.35
CA ALA A 83 -20.11 -25.79 2.87
C ALA A 83 -19.69 -25.23 1.49
N ALA A 84 -18.39 -25.06 1.25
CA ALA A 84 -17.87 -24.58 -0.02
C ALA A 84 -18.15 -25.55 -1.17
N VAL A 85 -17.84 -26.84 -1.00
CA VAL A 85 -18.11 -27.88 -2.01
C VAL A 85 -19.62 -27.99 -2.28
N GLU A 86 -20.45 -28.02 -1.24
CA GLU A 86 -21.91 -28.05 -1.39
C GLU A 86 -22.43 -26.85 -2.19
N SER A 87 -21.92 -25.65 -1.90
CA SER A 87 -22.27 -24.41 -2.61
C SER A 87 -21.81 -24.45 -4.08
N ILE A 88 -20.56 -24.83 -4.35
CA ILE A 88 -20.02 -24.96 -5.72
C ILE A 88 -20.89 -25.90 -6.55
N THR A 89 -21.10 -27.13 -6.06
CA THR A 89 -21.84 -28.15 -6.81
C THR A 89 -23.29 -27.72 -7.07
N LYS A 90 -23.93 -27.07 -6.09
CA LYS A 90 -25.32 -26.61 -6.21
C LYS A 90 -25.44 -25.42 -7.18
N THR A 91 -24.64 -24.38 -7.00
CA THR A 91 -24.67 -23.17 -7.83
C THR A 91 -24.31 -23.51 -9.27
N TYR A 92 -23.29 -24.34 -9.49
CA TYR A 92 -22.92 -24.79 -10.83
C TYR A 92 -24.04 -25.59 -11.51
N ARG A 93 -24.73 -26.49 -10.79
CA ARG A 93 -25.89 -27.23 -11.33
C ARG A 93 -27.03 -26.29 -11.73
N ASN A 94 -27.33 -25.27 -10.92
CA ASN A 94 -28.38 -24.31 -11.22
C ASN A 94 -28.03 -23.46 -12.46
N ALA A 95 -26.78 -23.02 -12.56
CA ALA A 95 -26.28 -22.27 -13.70
C ALA A 95 -26.34 -23.07 -15.02
N GLN A 96 -26.06 -24.38 -14.97
CA GLN A 96 -26.24 -25.26 -16.14
C GLN A 96 -27.69 -25.35 -16.62
N GLN A 97 -28.68 -25.16 -15.74
CA GLN A 97 -30.09 -25.08 -16.16
C GLN A 97 -30.38 -23.73 -16.83
N PHE A 98 -29.78 -22.65 -16.33
CA PHE A 98 -29.94 -21.30 -16.85
C PHE A 98 -29.23 -21.09 -18.20
N ALA A 99 -28.11 -21.78 -18.44
CA ALA A 99 -27.38 -21.76 -19.71
C ALA A 99 -28.17 -22.30 -20.93
N LYS A 100 -29.36 -22.87 -20.71
CA LYS A 100 -30.28 -23.36 -21.76
C LYS A 100 -31.10 -22.26 -22.45
N LEU A 101 -30.91 -20.99 -22.08
CA LEU A 101 -31.50 -19.85 -22.79
C LEU A 101 -31.09 -19.85 -24.28
N GLU A 102 -31.95 -19.29 -25.13
CA GLU A 102 -31.67 -19.16 -26.57
C GLU A 102 -30.42 -18.29 -26.80
N GLU A 103 -29.62 -18.65 -27.79
CA GLU A 103 -28.36 -17.95 -28.06
C GLU A 103 -28.58 -16.48 -28.44
N SER A 104 -29.72 -16.18 -29.07
CA SER A 104 -30.17 -14.81 -29.36
C SER A 104 -30.46 -14.00 -28.10
N ASP A 105 -31.08 -14.61 -27.08
CA ASP A 105 -31.40 -13.95 -25.81
C ASP A 105 -30.10 -13.64 -25.03
N LYS A 106 -29.11 -14.56 -25.08
CA LYS A 106 -27.80 -14.36 -24.47
C LYS A 106 -27.02 -13.23 -25.15
N TYR A 107 -27.00 -13.21 -26.48
CA TYR A 107 -26.35 -12.16 -27.24
C TYR A 107 -26.95 -10.78 -26.92
N GLN A 108 -28.27 -10.68 -26.86
CA GLN A 108 -28.94 -9.42 -26.50
C GLN A 108 -28.68 -9.01 -25.05
N LEU A 109 -28.60 -9.95 -24.11
CA LEU A 109 -28.18 -9.64 -22.73
C LEU A 109 -26.75 -9.11 -22.66
N ASP A 110 -25.82 -9.73 -23.38
CA ASP A 110 -24.42 -9.34 -23.41
C ASP A 110 -24.23 -7.97 -24.07
N ASP A 111 -24.98 -7.71 -25.15
CA ASP A 111 -25.06 -6.40 -25.80
C ASP A 111 -25.57 -5.32 -24.84
N VAL A 112 -26.60 -5.60 -24.05
CA VAL A 112 -27.08 -4.67 -23.01
C VAL A 112 -26.08 -4.54 -21.85
N ALA A 113 -25.36 -5.60 -21.48
CA ALA A 113 -24.35 -5.50 -20.44
C ALA A 113 -23.14 -4.63 -20.88
N SER A 114 -22.76 -4.74 -22.16
CA SER A 114 -21.52 -4.19 -22.70
C SER A 114 -21.69 -2.84 -23.41
N ASN A 115 -22.76 -2.66 -24.18
CA ASN A 115 -22.97 -1.55 -25.11
C ASN A 115 -24.13 -0.62 -24.72
N PHE A 116 -24.79 -0.87 -23.60
CA PHE A 116 -25.89 -0.03 -23.14
C PHE A 116 -25.41 1.35 -22.71
N ASP A 117 -25.82 2.34 -23.50
CA ASP A 117 -25.47 3.74 -23.35
C ASP A 117 -26.20 4.34 -22.14
N SER A 118 -25.48 4.58 -21.04
CA SER A 118 -26.04 5.17 -19.82
C SER A 118 -26.36 6.66 -19.95
N LYS A 119 -26.04 7.29 -21.09
CA LYS A 119 -26.25 8.72 -21.39
C LYS A 119 -27.68 9.11 -21.76
N LEU A 120 -28.69 8.34 -21.34
CA LEU A 120 -30.08 8.84 -21.31
C LEU A 120 -30.21 10.08 -20.40
N GLU A 121 -29.23 10.33 -19.52
CA GLU A 121 -29.10 11.56 -18.73
C GLU A 121 -29.00 12.83 -19.59
N GLU A 122 -28.42 12.73 -20.79
CA GLU A 122 -28.22 13.89 -21.67
C GLU A 122 -29.54 14.38 -22.28
N TRP A 123 -30.69 13.73 -22.06
CA TRP A 123 -31.98 14.09 -22.68
C TRP A 123 -32.98 14.72 -21.69
N ASP A 124 -32.58 14.96 -20.45
CA ASP A 124 -33.45 15.45 -19.37
C ASP A 124 -33.47 16.99 -19.21
N ASP A 125 -32.80 17.75 -20.09
CA ASP A 125 -32.79 19.22 -20.01
C ASP A 125 -33.78 19.88 -20.98
N GLU A 126 -34.50 20.89 -20.46
CA GLU A 126 -35.31 21.85 -21.25
C GLU A 126 -34.50 22.54 -22.38
N GLU A 127 -33.17 22.39 -22.39
CA GLU A 127 -32.19 22.90 -23.36
C GLU A 127 -32.24 22.23 -24.75
N TRP A 128 -32.79 21.02 -24.90
CA TRP A 128 -32.81 20.30 -26.19
C TRP A 128 -33.87 20.82 -27.17
N ASN A 129 -35.00 21.29 -26.65
CA ASN A 129 -36.10 21.81 -27.46
C ASN A 129 -35.68 22.98 -28.39
N PRO A 130 -34.82 23.92 -27.94
CA PRO A 130 -34.18 24.90 -28.82
C PRO A 130 -33.20 24.30 -29.83
N ILE A 131 -32.36 23.34 -29.43
CA ILE A 131 -31.32 22.74 -30.30
C ILE A 131 -31.95 21.95 -31.46
N MET A 132 -33.02 21.22 -31.19
CA MET A 132 -33.77 20.46 -32.20
C MET A 132 -34.45 21.34 -33.27
N LYS A 133 -34.54 22.66 -33.04
CA LYS A 133 -35.06 23.64 -34.01
C LYS A 133 -33.99 24.18 -34.94
N ILE A 134 -32.71 23.91 -34.67
CA ILE A 134 -31.58 24.31 -35.51
C ILE A 134 -31.46 23.28 -36.63
N SER A 135 -31.42 23.72 -37.89
CA SER A 135 -31.26 22.82 -39.02
C SER A 135 -29.78 22.53 -39.29
N LEU A 136 -29.46 21.31 -39.73
CA LEU A 136 -28.09 20.93 -40.11
C LEU A 136 -27.55 21.81 -41.25
N GLU A 137 -28.43 22.32 -42.12
CA GLU A 137 -28.07 23.31 -43.15
C GLU A 137 -27.55 24.60 -42.52
N SER A 138 -28.24 25.15 -41.52
CA SER A 138 -27.83 26.41 -40.89
C SER A 138 -26.47 26.30 -40.17
N LEU A 139 -26.20 25.16 -39.54
CA LEU A 139 -24.89 24.88 -38.93
C LEU A 139 -23.81 24.70 -39.99
N PHE A 140 -24.13 24.00 -41.08
CA PHE A 140 -23.18 23.84 -42.17
C PHE A 140 -22.83 25.17 -42.84
N ASP A 141 -23.80 26.04 -43.09
CA ASP A 141 -23.57 27.37 -43.65
C ASP A 141 -22.71 28.25 -42.73
N GLU A 142 -22.96 28.20 -41.41
CA GLU A 142 -22.11 28.88 -40.42
C GLU A 142 -20.69 28.29 -40.41
N SER A 143 -20.56 26.98 -40.58
CA SER A 143 -19.29 26.25 -40.64
C SER A 143 -18.44 26.66 -41.83
N GLU A 144 -19.04 26.77 -43.02
CA GLU A 144 -18.34 27.23 -44.23
C GLU A 144 -17.88 28.69 -44.08
N ARG A 145 -18.70 29.54 -43.48
CA ARG A 145 -18.35 30.95 -43.24
C ARG A 145 -17.12 31.08 -42.32
N ILE A 146 -17.13 30.39 -41.18
CA ILE A 146 -16.01 30.44 -40.20
C ILE A 146 -14.75 29.82 -40.81
N PHE A 147 -14.89 28.69 -41.51
CA PHE A 147 -13.75 28.04 -42.13
C PHE A 147 -13.12 28.86 -43.26
N MET A 148 -13.92 29.50 -44.14
CA MET A 148 -13.39 30.31 -45.24
C MET A 148 -12.57 31.51 -44.74
N GLU A 149 -12.99 32.14 -43.63
CA GLU A 149 -12.23 33.23 -43.00
C GLU A 149 -10.86 32.75 -42.50
N PHE A 150 -10.80 31.54 -41.93
CA PHE A 150 -9.57 30.90 -41.45
C PHE A 150 -8.67 30.39 -42.60
N GLN A 151 -9.25 29.71 -43.59
CA GLN A 151 -8.55 29.12 -44.73
C GLN A 151 -7.82 30.16 -45.59
N MET A 152 -8.40 31.35 -45.78
CA MET A 152 -7.84 32.42 -46.62
C MET A 152 -6.43 32.85 -46.17
N ILE A 153 -6.10 32.67 -44.89
CA ILE A 153 -4.82 33.09 -44.30
C ILE A 153 -3.86 31.90 -44.20
N CYS A 154 -4.33 30.74 -43.74
CA CYS A 154 -3.48 29.59 -43.49
C CYS A 154 -3.10 28.80 -44.76
N SER A 155 -3.92 28.77 -45.81
CA SER A 155 -3.64 28.00 -47.05
C SER A 155 -2.31 28.34 -47.76
N LYS A 156 -1.71 29.51 -47.50
CA LYS A 156 -0.47 29.97 -48.13
C LYS A 156 0.81 29.33 -47.58
N SER A 157 0.73 28.47 -46.56
CA SER A 157 1.87 27.83 -45.91
C SER A 157 1.92 26.29 -46.01
N SER A 158 0.90 25.65 -46.59
CA SER A 158 0.75 24.18 -46.53
C SER A 158 1.89 23.43 -47.22
N SER A 159 2.29 23.89 -48.42
CA SER A 159 3.29 23.21 -49.26
C SER A 159 4.72 23.24 -48.68
N SER A 160 5.12 24.35 -48.03
CA SER A 160 6.44 24.44 -47.39
C SER A 160 6.53 23.64 -46.10
N ILE A 161 5.45 23.53 -45.33
CA ILE A 161 5.43 22.80 -44.06
C ILE A 161 5.47 21.30 -44.28
N HIS A 162 4.66 20.79 -45.20
CA HIS A 162 4.64 19.36 -45.52
C HIS A 162 6.00 18.90 -46.05
N SER A 163 6.62 19.70 -46.92
CA SER A 163 7.94 19.40 -47.48
C SER A 163 9.08 19.53 -46.45
N LEU A 164 9.00 20.48 -45.51
CA LEU A 164 9.99 20.65 -44.43
C LEU A 164 9.85 19.59 -43.33
N ARG A 165 8.62 19.15 -42.99
CA ARG A 165 8.34 18.08 -42.00
C ARG A 165 9.12 16.81 -42.33
N SER A 166 9.07 16.37 -43.59
CA SER A 166 9.80 15.18 -44.08
C SER A 166 11.33 15.31 -43.95
N TYR A 167 11.84 16.53 -44.03
CA TYR A 167 13.27 16.83 -44.01
C TYR A 167 13.83 16.95 -42.60
N MET A 168 13.04 17.43 -41.64
CA MET A 168 13.46 17.60 -40.24
C MET A 168 13.58 16.29 -39.43
N ASP A 169 13.05 15.18 -39.94
CA ASP A 169 13.17 13.85 -39.33
C ASP A 169 14.48 13.12 -39.69
N MET A 170 15.26 13.64 -40.64
CA MET A 170 16.53 13.04 -41.07
C MET A 170 17.64 13.34 -40.03
N ARG A 171 18.12 12.32 -39.31
CA ARG A 171 19.35 12.42 -38.49
C ARG A 171 20.60 12.40 -39.39
N SER A 172 21.63 13.16 -39.01
CA SER A 172 22.85 13.52 -39.78
C SER A 172 23.74 12.39 -40.29
N ASN A 173 23.33 11.12 -40.27
CA ASN A 173 24.20 10.02 -40.65
C ASN A 173 23.94 9.57 -42.11
N ASN A 174 24.69 10.21 -43.01
CA ASN A 174 25.20 9.70 -44.30
C ASN A 174 24.48 9.98 -45.65
N LYS A 175 23.84 11.13 -45.88
CA LYS A 175 23.61 11.62 -47.26
C LYS A 175 23.90 13.12 -47.44
N PRO A 176 24.57 13.54 -48.53
CA PRO A 176 24.75 14.96 -48.85
C PRO A 176 23.40 15.62 -49.18
N ALA A 177 23.27 16.92 -48.90
CA ALA A 177 22.07 17.66 -49.27
C ALA A 177 21.89 17.63 -50.80
N ASP A 178 20.68 17.30 -51.25
CA ASP A 178 20.31 17.35 -52.66
C ASP A 178 19.70 18.72 -53.02
N ASP A 179 19.51 18.99 -54.32
CA ASP A 179 18.92 20.26 -54.79
C ASP A 179 17.50 20.49 -54.21
N LEU A 180 16.79 19.40 -53.88
CA LEU A 180 15.48 19.42 -53.22
C LEU A 180 15.55 19.97 -51.79
N ALA A 181 16.62 19.69 -51.04
CA ALA A 181 16.83 20.27 -49.71
C ALA A 181 16.96 21.80 -49.74
N VAL A 182 17.71 22.32 -50.72
CA VAL A 182 17.87 23.77 -50.92
C VAL A 182 16.55 24.42 -51.30
N GLU A 183 15.79 23.79 -52.18
CA GLU A 183 14.46 24.29 -52.58
C GLU A 183 13.50 24.35 -51.39
N ARG A 184 13.49 23.31 -50.54
CA ARG A 184 12.63 23.25 -49.33
C ARG A 184 12.93 24.38 -48.35
N VAL A 185 14.20 24.65 -48.05
CA VAL A 185 14.59 25.74 -47.14
C VAL A 185 14.27 27.11 -47.74
N LYS A 186 14.46 27.29 -49.06
CA LYS A 186 14.07 28.53 -49.77
C LYS A 186 12.56 28.76 -49.73
N ASN A 187 11.76 27.71 -49.95
CA ASN A 187 10.30 27.79 -49.90
C ASN A 187 9.81 28.09 -48.48
N PHE A 188 10.39 27.43 -47.45
CA PHE A 188 10.09 27.72 -46.06
C PHE A 188 10.42 29.18 -45.70
N LYS A 189 11.56 29.72 -46.14
CA LYS A 189 11.90 31.14 -45.96
C LYS A 189 10.88 32.07 -46.61
N LYS A 190 10.46 31.76 -47.85
CA LYS A 190 9.47 32.55 -48.61
C LYS A 190 8.11 32.59 -47.89
N GLU A 191 7.70 31.47 -47.30
CA GLU A 191 6.39 31.31 -46.66
C GLU A 191 6.41 31.58 -45.15
N PHE A 192 7.58 31.85 -44.56
CA PHE A 192 7.77 32.04 -43.12
C PHE A 192 6.81 33.06 -42.49
N LYS A 193 6.57 34.18 -43.19
CA LYS A 193 5.63 35.22 -42.75
C LYS A 193 4.19 34.71 -42.70
N SER A 194 3.78 33.93 -43.71
CA SER A 194 2.45 33.32 -43.79
C SER A 194 2.25 32.30 -42.66
N ILE A 195 3.28 31.51 -42.34
CA ILE A 195 3.27 30.56 -41.21
C ILE A 195 3.01 31.29 -39.89
N CYS A 196 3.73 32.38 -39.63
CA CYS A 196 3.56 33.17 -38.42
C CYS A 196 2.15 33.81 -38.33
N GLN A 197 1.60 34.26 -39.47
CA GLN A 197 0.25 34.81 -39.53
C GLN A 197 -0.82 33.74 -39.26
N CYS A 198 -0.61 32.51 -39.70
CA CYS A 198 -1.51 31.41 -39.40
C CYS A 198 -1.50 31.06 -37.90
N PHE A 199 -0.32 30.99 -37.25
CA PHE A 199 -0.24 30.76 -35.80
C PHE A 199 -1.06 31.76 -34.98
N GLU A 200 -1.05 33.03 -35.37
CA GLU A 200 -1.85 34.08 -34.70
C GLU A 200 -3.35 33.89 -34.91
N LYS A 201 -3.76 33.24 -36.01
CA LYS A 201 -5.16 33.03 -36.38
C LYS A 201 -5.75 31.73 -35.86
N LEU A 202 -4.94 30.74 -35.49
CA LEU A 202 -5.42 29.49 -34.86
C LEU A 202 -6.21 29.76 -33.58
N VAL A 203 -5.72 30.66 -32.74
CA VAL A 203 -6.41 31.04 -31.49
C VAL A 203 -7.69 31.83 -31.77
N ALA A 204 -7.70 32.64 -32.83
CA ALA A 204 -8.92 33.34 -33.25
C ALA A 204 -9.97 32.37 -33.80
N PHE A 205 -9.54 31.34 -34.55
CA PHE A 205 -10.40 30.27 -35.04
C PHE A 205 -11.02 29.49 -33.88
N SER A 206 -10.20 28.94 -32.97
CA SER A 206 -10.67 28.24 -31.76
C SER A 206 -11.64 29.10 -30.94
N LYS A 207 -11.30 30.37 -30.66
CA LYS A 207 -12.20 31.29 -29.94
C LYS A 207 -13.52 31.53 -30.68
N THR A 208 -13.48 31.66 -32.01
CA THR A 208 -14.68 31.86 -32.83
C THR A 208 -15.56 30.61 -32.78
N MET A 209 -14.96 29.42 -32.94
CA MET A 209 -15.63 28.13 -32.77
C MET A 209 -16.30 28.04 -31.40
N SER A 210 -15.57 28.27 -30.30
CA SER A 210 -16.11 28.19 -28.93
C SER A 210 -17.25 29.18 -28.64
N SER A 211 -17.32 30.31 -29.35
CA SER A 211 -18.35 31.35 -29.16
C SER A 211 -19.53 31.28 -30.13
N SER A 212 -19.47 30.37 -31.11
CA SER A 212 -20.49 30.19 -32.15
C SER A 212 -21.49 29.07 -31.80
N SER A 213 -22.46 28.83 -32.69
CA SER A 213 -23.34 27.66 -32.62
C SER A 213 -22.59 26.34 -32.89
N LEU A 214 -21.35 26.42 -33.39
CA LEU A 214 -20.45 25.31 -33.70
C LEU A 214 -19.47 24.99 -32.57
N ASN A 215 -19.67 25.52 -31.37
CA ASN A 215 -18.82 25.17 -30.24
C ASN A 215 -18.83 23.65 -30.04
N THR A 216 -17.73 23.04 -29.61
CA THR A 216 -17.56 21.59 -29.51
C THR A 216 -17.91 21.03 -28.12
N ASN A 217 -18.56 21.83 -27.27
CA ASN A 217 -19.00 21.38 -25.96
C ASN A 217 -20.03 20.23 -26.09
N ASN A 218 -20.08 19.36 -25.08
CA ASN A 218 -20.95 18.17 -25.09
C ASN A 218 -22.44 18.48 -25.34
N ASN A 219 -22.91 19.71 -25.07
CA ASN A 219 -24.31 20.14 -25.24
C ASN A 219 -24.54 21.03 -26.48
N SER A 220 -23.59 21.07 -27.42
CA SER A 220 -23.68 21.93 -28.59
C SER A 220 -24.55 21.34 -29.71
N PRO A 221 -25.16 22.18 -30.58
CA PRO A 221 -25.87 21.70 -31.76
C PRO A 221 -25.01 20.88 -32.74
N ILE A 222 -23.72 21.22 -32.91
CA ILE A 222 -22.83 20.56 -33.88
C ILE A 222 -22.39 19.15 -33.42
N THR A 223 -22.33 18.89 -32.11
CA THR A 223 -22.02 17.55 -31.58
C THR A 223 -23.28 16.68 -31.52
N ILE A 224 -24.40 17.27 -31.11
CA ILE A 224 -25.66 16.57 -30.87
C ILE A 224 -26.36 16.13 -32.16
N LEU A 225 -26.58 17.07 -33.10
CA LEU A 225 -27.47 16.82 -34.24
C LEU A 225 -26.94 15.73 -35.19
N PRO A 226 -25.62 15.61 -35.45
CA PRO A 226 -25.09 14.52 -36.26
C PRO A 226 -25.20 13.11 -35.66
N GLU A 227 -25.44 12.98 -34.35
CA GLU A 227 -25.58 11.70 -33.64
C GLU A 227 -27.04 11.33 -33.34
N MET A 228 -27.98 12.22 -33.65
CA MET A 228 -29.39 12.08 -33.26
C MET A 228 -30.05 10.81 -33.82
N GLU A 229 -29.68 10.36 -35.02
CA GLU A 229 -30.23 9.15 -35.64
C GLU A 229 -29.83 7.89 -34.88
N GLU A 230 -28.56 7.79 -34.51
CA GLU A 230 -27.99 6.67 -33.73
C GLU A 230 -28.69 6.55 -32.38
N ARG A 231 -28.91 7.72 -31.77
CA ARG A 231 -29.66 7.95 -30.54
C ARG A 231 -31.12 7.49 -30.66
N ILE A 232 -31.82 7.87 -31.73
CA ILE A 232 -33.21 7.44 -31.98
C ILE A 232 -33.28 5.93 -32.25
N HIS A 233 -32.35 5.36 -33.02
CA HIS A 233 -32.26 3.91 -33.26
C HIS A 233 -32.10 3.13 -31.97
N ARG A 234 -31.19 3.55 -31.08
CA ARG A 234 -30.99 2.90 -29.78
C ARG A 234 -32.26 2.91 -28.93
N LEU A 235 -32.97 4.04 -28.87
CA LEU A 235 -34.19 4.20 -28.07
C LEU A 235 -35.35 3.30 -28.54
N ASN A 236 -35.41 2.98 -29.83
CA ASN A 236 -36.44 2.09 -30.36
C ASN A 236 -36.26 0.61 -29.96
N VAL A 237 -35.07 0.20 -29.51
CA VAL A 237 -34.77 -1.18 -29.08
C VAL A 237 -35.09 -1.41 -27.59
N TRP A 238 -35.42 -0.36 -26.82
CA TRP A 238 -35.63 -0.46 -25.37
C TRP A 238 -36.78 -1.34 -24.96
N LYS A 239 -37.88 -1.29 -25.70
CA LYS A 239 -39.04 -2.14 -25.42
C LYS A 239 -38.70 -3.62 -25.52
N SER A 240 -37.96 -4.02 -26.56
CA SER A 240 -37.48 -5.40 -26.71
C SER A 240 -36.51 -5.80 -25.60
N VAL A 241 -35.61 -4.89 -25.18
CA VAL A 241 -34.65 -5.15 -24.09
C VAL A 241 -35.38 -5.32 -22.75
N THR A 242 -36.38 -4.49 -22.47
CA THR A 242 -37.15 -4.59 -21.21
C THR A 242 -37.98 -5.85 -21.15
N ASP A 243 -38.57 -6.26 -22.28
CA ASP A 243 -39.32 -7.51 -22.38
C ASP A 243 -38.40 -8.72 -22.21
N LEU A 244 -37.19 -8.66 -22.79
CA LEU A 244 -36.16 -9.68 -22.63
C LEU A 244 -35.71 -9.81 -21.17
N ILE A 245 -35.36 -8.70 -20.52
CA ILE A 245 -34.95 -8.71 -19.11
C ILE A 245 -36.08 -9.26 -18.24
N GLN A 246 -37.33 -8.86 -18.48
CA GLN A 246 -38.48 -9.39 -17.74
C GLN A 246 -38.68 -10.90 -17.96
N LYS A 247 -38.55 -11.38 -19.20
CA LYS A 247 -38.62 -12.80 -19.56
C LYS A 247 -37.55 -13.60 -18.82
N ILE A 248 -36.30 -13.15 -18.90
CA ILE A 248 -35.15 -13.83 -18.31
C ILE A 248 -35.20 -13.76 -16.78
N TRP A 249 -35.62 -12.63 -16.23
CA TRP A 249 -35.82 -12.44 -14.80
C TRP A 249 -36.82 -13.44 -14.23
N THR A 250 -37.99 -13.56 -14.87
CA THR A 250 -39.05 -14.49 -14.44
C THR A 250 -38.52 -15.93 -14.41
N ASN A 251 -37.81 -16.34 -15.47
CA ASN A 251 -37.19 -17.67 -15.55
C ASN A 251 -36.07 -17.87 -14.51
N SER A 252 -35.28 -16.82 -14.21
CA SER A 252 -34.20 -16.88 -13.21
C SER A 252 -34.75 -17.06 -11.78
N SER A 253 -35.87 -16.42 -11.48
CA SER A 253 -36.46 -16.43 -10.14
C SER A 253 -36.91 -17.83 -9.70
N ASP A 254 -37.28 -18.70 -10.63
CA ASP A 254 -37.64 -20.09 -10.35
C ASP A 254 -36.43 -21.00 -10.06
N ILE A 255 -35.28 -20.67 -10.63
CA ILE A 255 -34.02 -21.42 -10.49
C ILE A 255 -33.29 -21.02 -9.20
N TRP A 256 -33.22 -19.72 -8.92
CA TRP A 256 -32.45 -19.15 -7.80
C TRP A 256 -33.32 -18.82 -6.58
N GLY A 257 -34.64 -18.91 -6.70
CA GLY A 257 -35.56 -18.36 -5.72
C GLY A 257 -35.87 -19.21 -4.49
N LYS A 258 -35.27 -20.40 -4.37
CA LYS A 258 -35.49 -21.34 -3.25
C LYS A 258 -34.31 -21.40 -2.28
N GLU A 259 -33.35 -20.49 -2.42
CA GLU A 259 -32.09 -20.56 -1.68
C GLU A 259 -32.17 -19.84 -0.34
N SER A 260 -31.66 -20.50 0.70
CA SER A 260 -31.46 -19.94 2.03
C SER A 260 -29.97 -19.90 2.31
N PHE A 261 -29.42 -18.72 2.57
CA PHE A 261 -28.02 -18.55 2.92
C PHE A 261 -27.73 -18.98 4.37
N PRO A 262 -26.55 -19.57 4.66
CA PRO A 262 -26.06 -19.70 6.03
C PRO A 262 -25.93 -18.33 6.69
N LYS A 263 -26.19 -18.23 8.01
CA LYS A 263 -26.05 -17.01 8.83
C LYS A 263 -24.58 -16.61 9.07
N SER A 264 -23.74 -16.65 8.04
CA SER A 264 -22.33 -16.27 8.06
C SER A 264 -22.17 -14.80 7.65
N ASN A 265 -21.22 -14.07 8.25
CA ASN A 265 -20.91 -12.68 7.87
C ASN A 265 -20.17 -12.56 6.52
N LYS A 266 -19.68 -13.67 5.94
CA LYS A 266 -19.00 -13.71 4.63
C LYS A 266 -19.59 -14.80 3.73
N SER A 267 -19.75 -14.49 2.45
CA SER A 267 -20.21 -15.47 1.45
C SER A 267 -19.16 -16.56 1.20
N ILE A 268 -19.57 -17.69 0.62
CA ILE A 268 -18.64 -18.77 0.28
C ILE A 268 -17.68 -18.31 -0.84
N GLY A 269 -18.21 -17.62 -1.85
CA GLY A 269 -17.39 -17.03 -2.91
C GLY A 269 -16.30 -16.11 -2.34
N GLN A 270 -16.65 -15.25 -1.38
CA GLN A 270 -15.67 -14.37 -0.71
C GLN A 270 -14.61 -15.16 0.08
N GLN A 271 -15.00 -16.20 0.83
CA GLN A 271 -14.04 -17.04 1.54
C GLN A 271 -13.07 -17.76 0.59
N MET A 272 -13.57 -18.22 -0.56
CA MET A 272 -12.75 -18.85 -1.59
C MET A 272 -11.78 -17.86 -2.23
N SER A 273 -12.23 -16.65 -2.57
CA SER A 273 -11.36 -15.60 -3.11
C SER A 273 -10.23 -15.24 -2.14
N GLU A 274 -10.53 -15.10 -0.84
CA GLU A 274 -9.52 -14.86 0.19
C GLU A 274 -8.52 -16.03 0.25
N LEU A 275 -9.00 -17.27 0.32
CA LEU A 275 -8.15 -18.45 0.36
C LEU A 275 -7.19 -18.52 -0.84
N ILE A 276 -7.69 -18.29 -2.06
CA ILE A 276 -6.87 -18.33 -3.28
C ILE A 276 -5.86 -17.19 -3.28
N GLN A 277 -6.27 -15.98 -2.88
CA GLN A 277 -5.40 -14.81 -2.80
C GLN A 277 -4.25 -15.02 -1.82
N PHE A 278 -4.53 -15.44 -0.58
CA PHE A 278 -3.50 -15.67 0.43
C PHE A 278 -2.58 -16.83 0.06
N HIS A 279 -3.10 -17.88 -0.57
CA HIS A 279 -2.27 -18.95 -1.08
C HIS A 279 -1.36 -18.49 -2.23
N LYS A 280 -1.87 -17.61 -3.11
CA LYS A 280 -1.08 -17.01 -4.18
C LYS A 280 0.02 -16.11 -3.64
N LEU A 281 -0.28 -15.26 -2.65
CA LEU A 281 0.71 -14.44 -1.95
C LEU A 281 1.84 -15.29 -1.35
N HIS A 282 1.48 -16.39 -0.66
CA HIS A 282 2.45 -17.35 -0.16
C HIS A 282 3.30 -17.96 -1.30
N SER A 283 2.68 -18.29 -2.43
CA SER A 283 3.33 -18.91 -3.59
C SER A 283 4.31 -17.97 -4.33
N ASP A 284 4.11 -16.66 -4.19
CA ASP A 284 4.93 -15.61 -4.79
C ASP A 284 6.11 -15.19 -3.90
N SER A 285 6.13 -15.63 -2.63
CA SER A 285 7.31 -15.60 -1.78
C SER A 285 8.17 -16.83 -2.08
N LEU A 286 9.43 -16.64 -2.45
CA LEU A 286 10.36 -17.77 -2.60
C LEU A 286 10.95 -18.14 -1.25
N ASP A 287 11.40 -17.13 -0.49
CA ASP A 287 11.95 -17.31 0.84
C ASP A 287 10.85 -17.31 1.90
N SER A 288 11.00 -18.21 2.87
CA SER A 288 10.11 -18.33 4.02
C SER A 288 10.41 -17.23 5.04
N PRO A 289 9.45 -16.88 5.91
CA PRO A 289 9.73 -16.05 7.08
C PRO A 289 10.94 -16.60 7.86
N PRO A 290 11.78 -15.75 8.45
CA PRO A 290 12.99 -16.20 9.15
C PRO A 290 12.63 -17.14 10.31
N ASN A 291 13.07 -18.40 10.22
CA ASN A 291 12.86 -19.39 11.27
C ASN A 291 13.66 -19.01 12.52
N SER A 292 13.02 -19.09 13.67
CA SER A 292 13.64 -18.79 14.97
C SER A 292 13.42 -19.89 16.00
N LEU A 293 12.27 -20.55 15.92
CA LEU A 293 11.87 -21.60 16.84
C LEU A 293 12.31 -22.98 16.35
N THR A 294 12.39 -23.20 15.03
CA THR A 294 12.59 -24.52 14.41
C THR A 294 13.84 -24.61 13.53
N ILE A 295 14.70 -23.58 13.54
CA ILE A 295 15.82 -23.42 12.59
C ILE A 295 16.86 -24.57 12.60
N GLY A 296 16.94 -25.35 13.69
CA GLY A 296 17.76 -26.57 13.78
C GLY A 296 17.21 -27.76 12.98
N PHE A 297 15.95 -27.69 12.54
CA PHE A 297 15.31 -28.67 11.65
C PHE A 297 15.19 -28.08 10.24
N LEU A 298 16.04 -28.53 9.32
CA LEU A 298 16.06 -28.01 7.95
C LEU A 298 14.83 -28.47 7.15
N GLN A 299 14.35 -29.68 7.44
CA GLN A 299 13.06 -30.19 6.98
C GLN A 299 12.24 -30.72 8.16
N PRO A 300 10.90 -30.79 8.05
CA PRO A 300 10.05 -31.39 9.08
C PRO A 300 10.46 -32.82 9.47
N ASP A 301 10.99 -33.61 8.52
CA ASP A 301 11.51 -34.96 8.75
C ASP A 301 12.70 -35.02 9.72
N ASP A 302 13.46 -33.92 9.85
CA ASP A 302 14.60 -33.86 10.76
C ASP A 302 14.18 -33.98 12.23
N THR A 303 12.93 -33.65 12.55
CA THR A 303 12.38 -33.78 13.91
C THR A 303 12.37 -35.24 14.40
N GLN A 304 12.35 -36.21 13.49
CA GLN A 304 12.36 -37.64 13.82
C GLN A 304 13.79 -38.18 14.01
N LYS A 305 14.81 -37.49 13.48
CA LYS A 305 16.22 -37.89 13.59
C LYS A 305 16.79 -37.69 14.99
N VAL A 306 16.17 -36.85 15.82
CA VAL A 306 16.64 -36.53 17.18
C VAL A 306 16.88 -37.78 18.03
N GLN A 307 16.07 -38.82 17.87
CA GLN A 307 16.25 -40.07 18.62
C GLN A 307 17.52 -40.83 18.23
N ASP A 308 17.88 -40.79 16.95
CA ASP A 308 19.08 -41.42 16.42
C ASP A 308 20.32 -40.54 16.68
N ASP A 309 20.16 -39.21 16.59
CA ASP A 309 21.19 -38.22 16.88
C ASP A 309 21.75 -38.36 18.31
N LEU A 310 20.87 -38.61 19.30
CA LEU A 310 21.26 -38.86 20.69
C LEU A 310 22.14 -40.10 20.86
N LYS A 311 22.09 -41.05 19.93
CA LYS A 311 22.89 -42.29 19.92
C LYS A 311 24.06 -42.23 18.92
N SER A 312 24.28 -41.06 18.31
CA SER A 312 25.35 -40.91 17.32
C SER A 312 26.71 -41.01 18.00
N THR A 313 27.65 -41.72 17.37
CA THR A 313 29.02 -41.89 17.88
C THR A 313 29.72 -40.55 18.10
N TRP A 314 29.39 -39.54 17.27
CA TRP A 314 29.92 -38.19 17.40
C TRP A 314 29.39 -37.47 18.65
N PHE A 315 28.06 -37.47 18.87
CA PHE A 315 27.47 -36.84 20.06
C PHE A 315 27.92 -37.53 21.34
N GLU A 316 28.01 -38.87 21.31
CA GLU A 316 28.55 -39.66 22.41
C GLU A 316 30.00 -39.29 22.73
N LYS A 317 30.86 -39.18 21.71
CA LYS A 317 32.28 -38.82 21.88
C LYS A 317 32.47 -37.42 22.49
N HIS A 318 31.74 -36.42 22.02
CA HIS A 318 32.03 -35.02 22.37
C HIS A 318 31.25 -34.50 23.60
N PHE A 319 30.02 -34.99 23.83
CA PHE A 319 29.14 -34.48 24.88
C PHE A 319 28.86 -35.51 25.99
N VAL A 320 28.46 -36.74 25.64
CA VAL A 320 28.08 -37.75 26.64
C VAL A 320 29.31 -38.31 27.37
N ARG A 321 30.37 -38.65 26.63
CA ARG A 321 31.61 -39.28 27.10
C ARG A 321 31.34 -40.58 27.86
N THR A 322 31.40 -40.56 29.19
CA THR A 322 31.14 -41.71 30.07
C THR A 322 29.79 -41.61 30.81
N ALA A 323 28.96 -40.59 30.52
CA ALA A 323 27.67 -40.37 31.16
C ALA A 323 26.52 -41.18 30.51
N ASN A 324 25.33 -41.17 31.11
CA ASN A 324 24.15 -41.89 30.59
C ASN A 324 23.22 -40.96 29.77
N VAL A 325 23.10 -41.22 28.46
CA VAL A 325 22.25 -40.45 27.54
C VAL A 325 20.74 -40.77 27.66
N GLU A 326 20.35 -41.89 28.27
CA GLU A 326 18.93 -42.26 28.45
C GLU A 326 18.14 -41.22 29.23
N MET A 327 18.79 -40.50 30.13
CA MET A 327 18.17 -39.42 30.91
C MET A 327 17.64 -38.30 30.00
N LEU A 328 18.45 -37.85 29.03
CA LEU A 328 18.06 -36.82 28.07
C LEU A 328 17.01 -37.35 27.09
N SER A 329 17.15 -38.61 26.64
CA SER A 329 16.17 -39.29 25.77
C SER A 329 14.78 -39.36 26.43
N LYS A 330 14.71 -39.70 27.72
CA LYS A 330 13.46 -39.73 28.48
C LYS A 330 12.84 -38.33 28.61
N ALA A 331 13.67 -37.31 28.79
CA ALA A 331 13.23 -35.92 28.94
C ALA A 331 12.66 -35.34 27.62
N LEU A 332 13.19 -35.75 26.47
CA LEU A 332 12.73 -35.36 25.14
C LEU A 332 11.57 -36.21 24.58
N LYS A 333 11.13 -37.25 25.30
CA LYS A 333 10.02 -38.12 24.87
C LYS A 333 8.76 -37.35 24.43
N PRO A 334 8.30 -36.29 25.11
CA PRO A 334 7.09 -35.59 24.69
C PRO A 334 7.27 -34.87 23.34
N PHE A 335 8.44 -34.28 23.09
CA PHE A 335 8.78 -33.72 21.78
C PHE A 335 8.78 -34.79 20.69
N LEU A 336 9.31 -35.99 20.98
CA LEU A 336 9.31 -37.11 20.03
C LEU A 336 7.91 -37.62 19.68
N GLU A 337 6.91 -37.46 20.56
CA GLU A 337 5.52 -37.77 20.20
C GLU A 337 4.92 -36.69 19.30
N ILE A 338 5.25 -35.42 19.52
CA ILE A 338 4.85 -34.30 18.65
C ILE A 338 5.47 -34.48 17.25
N SER A 339 6.76 -34.80 17.16
CA SER A 339 7.48 -34.95 15.88
C SER A 339 6.87 -36.02 14.95
N LYS A 340 6.27 -37.08 15.49
CA LYS A 340 5.54 -38.10 14.72
C LYS A 340 4.32 -37.56 14.00
N THR A 341 3.75 -36.44 14.47
CA THR A 341 2.56 -35.82 13.88
C THR A 341 2.88 -34.69 12.89
N ILE A 342 4.05 -34.06 13.03
CA ILE A 342 4.50 -32.96 12.17
C ILE A 342 4.73 -33.41 10.73
N LYS A 343 5.40 -34.55 10.52
CA LYS A 343 5.67 -35.09 9.17
C LYS A 343 4.37 -35.37 8.39
N PRO A 344 3.37 -36.09 8.91
CA PRO A 344 2.10 -36.28 8.22
C PRO A 344 1.40 -34.98 7.81
N LEU A 345 1.52 -33.90 8.60
CA LEU A 345 1.00 -32.59 8.24
C LEU A 345 1.79 -31.98 7.06
N ALA A 346 3.11 -32.02 7.14
CA ALA A 346 3.99 -31.56 6.06
C ALA A 346 3.77 -32.33 4.74
N ASP A 347 3.58 -33.65 4.81
CA ASP A 347 3.29 -34.51 3.65
C ASP A 347 1.96 -34.16 2.97
N LYS A 348 1.01 -33.55 3.69
CA LYS A 348 -0.26 -33.03 3.13
C LYS A 348 -0.15 -31.60 2.61
N TRP A 349 0.69 -30.78 3.24
CA TRP A 349 0.87 -29.38 2.88
C TRP A 349 1.79 -29.17 1.68
N PHE A 350 2.99 -29.78 1.67
CA PHE A 350 3.99 -29.53 0.62
C PHE A 350 3.63 -29.98 -0.81
N PRO A 351 2.66 -30.88 -1.06
CA PRO A 351 2.16 -31.08 -2.41
C PRO A 351 1.38 -29.89 -2.95
N ILE A 352 0.76 -29.09 -2.06
CA ILE A 352 -0.09 -27.97 -2.44
C ILE A 352 0.45 -26.60 -2.02
N TYR A 353 1.52 -26.50 -1.23
CA TYR A 353 2.04 -25.24 -0.66
C TYR A 353 2.39 -24.13 -1.67
N ARG A 354 2.47 -24.46 -2.98
CA ARG A 354 2.53 -23.46 -4.03
C ARG A 354 1.40 -23.67 -5.01
N LEU A 355 0.62 -22.62 -5.20
CA LEU A 355 -0.41 -22.49 -6.21
C LEU A 355 0.21 -21.85 -7.46
N ASP A 356 0.17 -22.55 -8.59
CA ASP A 356 0.63 -22.02 -9.87
C ASP A 356 -0.35 -20.96 -10.42
N ASP A 357 0.16 -20.07 -11.28
CA ASP A 357 -0.60 -18.94 -11.83
C ASP A 357 -1.87 -19.39 -12.55
N GLN A 358 -1.78 -20.43 -13.40
CA GLN A 358 -2.90 -20.92 -14.18
C GLN A 358 -3.99 -21.53 -13.29
N THR A 359 -3.60 -22.40 -12.36
CA THR A 359 -4.53 -22.98 -11.38
C THR A 359 -5.16 -21.90 -10.51
N SER A 360 -4.37 -20.90 -10.07
CA SER A 360 -4.90 -19.77 -9.31
C SER A 360 -5.96 -19.02 -10.09
N GLU A 361 -5.75 -18.74 -11.37
CA GLU A 361 -6.69 -18.00 -12.19
C GLU A 361 -7.96 -18.80 -12.46
N ASN A 362 -7.82 -20.09 -12.79
CA ASN A 362 -8.94 -21.01 -12.94
C ASN A 362 -9.79 -21.09 -11.65
N HIS A 363 -9.14 -21.08 -10.48
CA HIS A 363 -9.85 -21.08 -9.20
C HIS A 363 -10.53 -19.74 -8.91
N LYS A 364 -9.92 -18.61 -9.27
CA LYS A 364 -10.52 -17.28 -9.12
C LYS A 364 -11.79 -17.15 -9.94
N GLU A 365 -11.80 -17.63 -11.19
CA GLU A 365 -12.99 -17.62 -12.05
C GLU A 365 -14.19 -18.28 -11.35
N VAL A 366 -13.99 -19.45 -10.74
CA VAL A 366 -15.06 -20.15 -9.99
C VAL A 366 -15.46 -19.39 -8.73
N ALA A 367 -14.50 -18.81 -8.00
CA ALA A 367 -14.77 -18.05 -6.77
C ALA A 367 -15.52 -16.75 -7.05
N GLU A 368 -15.18 -16.04 -8.13
CA GLU A 368 -15.85 -14.82 -8.57
C GLU A 368 -17.27 -15.10 -9.04
N PHE A 369 -17.46 -16.16 -9.82
CA PHE A 369 -18.78 -16.63 -10.22
C PHE A 369 -19.66 -16.91 -9.00
N LEU A 370 -19.15 -17.62 -7.99
CA LEU A 370 -19.88 -17.84 -6.74
C LEU A 370 -20.18 -16.55 -6.01
N ARG A 371 -19.23 -15.62 -5.94
CA ARG A 371 -19.41 -14.34 -5.26
C ARG A 371 -20.52 -13.50 -5.89
N GLU A 372 -20.61 -13.46 -7.22
CA GLU A 372 -21.68 -12.75 -7.92
C GLU A 372 -23.06 -13.38 -7.68
N VAL A 373 -23.14 -14.71 -7.72
CA VAL A 373 -24.38 -15.43 -7.38
C VAL A 373 -24.75 -15.25 -5.91
N ASP A 374 -23.78 -15.30 -5.01
CA ASP A 374 -23.99 -15.10 -3.57
C ASP A 374 -24.55 -13.70 -3.28
N ASP A 375 -23.99 -12.65 -3.91
CA ASP A 375 -24.48 -11.28 -3.80
C ASP A 375 -25.94 -11.17 -4.28
N TYR A 376 -26.21 -11.78 -5.43
CA TYR A 376 -27.56 -11.82 -5.99
C TYR A 376 -28.56 -12.45 -5.04
N VAL A 377 -28.26 -13.65 -4.54
CA VAL A 377 -29.16 -14.39 -3.64
C VAL A 377 -29.37 -13.62 -2.33
N PHE A 378 -28.32 -12.99 -1.80
CA PHE A 378 -28.39 -12.18 -0.59
C PHE A 378 -29.27 -10.93 -0.78
N ASN A 379 -29.11 -10.23 -1.90
CA ASN A 379 -29.80 -8.98 -2.20
C ASN A 379 -31.07 -9.16 -3.07
N ARG A 380 -31.56 -10.40 -3.21
CA ARG A 380 -32.63 -10.75 -4.15
C ARG A 380 -33.86 -9.85 -4.05
N LYS A 381 -34.37 -9.57 -2.84
CA LYS A 381 -35.55 -8.70 -2.65
C LYS A 381 -35.33 -7.28 -3.17
N THR A 382 -34.10 -6.79 -3.07
CA THR A 382 -33.71 -5.49 -3.59
C THR A 382 -33.70 -5.52 -5.12
N TYR A 383 -33.10 -6.55 -5.72
CA TYR A 383 -33.11 -6.74 -7.17
C TYR A 383 -34.54 -6.95 -7.73
N ASP A 384 -35.38 -7.77 -7.08
CA ASP A 384 -36.80 -7.98 -7.42
C ASP A 384 -37.56 -6.65 -7.47
N ARG A 385 -37.40 -5.82 -6.43
CA ARG A 385 -38.06 -4.51 -6.36
C ARG A 385 -37.55 -3.57 -7.45
N GLN A 386 -36.24 -3.53 -7.67
CA GLN A 386 -35.63 -2.66 -8.67
C GLN A 386 -36.10 -3.02 -10.08
N ILE A 387 -36.09 -4.30 -10.43
CA ILE A 387 -36.52 -4.76 -11.76
C ILE A 387 -38.01 -4.52 -11.97
N GLY A 388 -38.85 -4.80 -10.97
CA GLY A 388 -40.28 -4.52 -11.05
C GLY A 388 -40.57 -3.04 -11.29
N LEU A 389 -39.86 -2.13 -10.60
CA LEU A 389 -40.01 -0.68 -10.79
C LEU A 389 -39.52 -0.25 -12.19
N MET A 390 -38.36 -0.76 -12.62
CA MET A 390 -37.74 -0.36 -13.89
C MET A 390 -38.52 -0.88 -15.10
N VAL A 391 -38.83 -2.18 -15.13
CA VAL A 391 -39.61 -2.78 -16.22
C VAL A 391 -41.00 -2.14 -16.26
N GLY A 392 -41.62 -1.89 -15.10
CA GLY A 392 -42.92 -1.22 -15.02
C GLY A 392 -42.91 0.18 -15.66
N ALA A 393 -41.92 1.01 -15.32
CA ALA A 393 -41.80 2.36 -15.87
C ALA A 393 -41.45 2.34 -17.37
N LEU A 394 -40.46 1.54 -17.78
CA LEU A 394 -39.99 1.51 -19.17
C LEU A 394 -41.03 0.92 -20.12
N SER A 395 -41.70 -0.17 -19.75
CA SER A 395 -42.77 -0.78 -20.57
C SER A 395 -44.00 0.10 -20.72
N LYS A 396 -44.29 0.92 -19.70
CA LYS A 396 -45.38 1.91 -19.73
C LYS A 396 -45.05 3.10 -20.63
N CYS A 397 -43.81 3.58 -20.59
CA CYS A 397 -43.42 4.84 -21.22
C CYS A 397 -42.92 4.70 -22.66
N PHE A 398 -42.17 3.65 -23.00
CA PHE A 398 -41.67 3.48 -24.36
C PHE A 398 -42.73 2.86 -25.28
N LYS A 399 -43.23 3.66 -26.22
CA LYS A 399 -44.20 3.25 -27.25
C LYS A 399 -43.48 2.90 -28.55
N GLN A 400 -44.10 2.04 -29.36
CA GLN A 400 -43.62 1.74 -30.70
C GLN A 400 -43.68 3.00 -31.59
N PRO A 401 -42.74 3.19 -32.54
CA PRO A 401 -42.81 4.26 -33.53
C PRO A 401 -44.07 4.17 -34.40
N VAL A 402 -44.42 5.25 -35.09
CA VAL A 402 -45.48 5.24 -36.12
C VAL A 402 -44.99 4.43 -37.33
N ASP A 403 -45.88 3.73 -38.05
CA ASP A 403 -45.51 2.80 -39.14
C ASP A 403 -44.59 3.40 -40.22
N GLU A 404 -44.73 4.71 -40.50
CA GLU A 404 -43.95 5.43 -41.52
C GLU A 404 -42.53 5.83 -41.07
N PHE A 405 -42.23 5.72 -39.77
CA PHE A 405 -41.01 6.23 -39.13
C PHE A 405 -39.72 5.73 -39.79
N ASN A 406 -39.60 4.43 -40.04
CA ASN A 406 -38.39 3.85 -40.63
C ASN A 406 -38.10 4.40 -42.04
N THR A 407 -39.15 4.69 -42.81
CA THR A 407 -39.04 5.28 -44.15
C THR A 407 -38.61 6.73 -44.07
N THR A 408 -39.22 7.52 -43.16
CA THR A 408 -38.87 8.92 -42.93
C THR A 408 -37.44 9.09 -42.41
N LEU A 409 -37.01 8.23 -41.48
CA LEU A 409 -35.65 8.22 -40.93
C LEU A 409 -34.62 7.90 -42.02
N ALA A 410 -34.85 6.87 -42.84
CA ALA A 410 -33.93 6.51 -43.91
C ALA A 410 -33.76 7.65 -44.95
N LEU A 411 -34.85 8.36 -45.27
CA LEU A 411 -34.81 9.53 -46.16
C LEU A 411 -34.02 10.69 -45.53
N TYR A 412 -34.23 10.98 -44.24
CA TYR A 412 -33.47 11.99 -43.50
C TYR A 412 -31.98 11.64 -43.42
N GLU A 413 -31.65 10.38 -43.11
CA GLU A 413 -30.29 9.86 -43.06
C GLU A 413 -29.54 10.08 -44.38
N GLU A 414 -30.20 9.79 -45.51
CA GLU A 414 -29.64 9.95 -46.84
C GLU A 414 -29.43 11.43 -47.21
N GLN A 415 -30.40 12.30 -46.89
CA GLN A 415 -30.36 13.72 -47.22
C GLN A 415 -29.29 14.49 -46.41
N THR A 416 -29.06 14.08 -45.16
CA THR A 416 -28.13 14.79 -44.25
C THR A 416 -26.73 14.18 -44.21
N LYS A 417 -26.52 13.00 -44.81
CA LYS A 417 -25.27 12.23 -44.76
C LYS A 417 -24.01 13.06 -45.01
N SER A 418 -23.93 13.75 -46.15
CA SER A 418 -22.75 14.50 -46.55
C SER A 418 -22.45 15.66 -45.58
N ARG A 419 -23.49 16.37 -45.11
CA ARG A 419 -23.37 17.47 -44.14
C ARG A 419 -22.85 16.99 -42.79
N LYS A 420 -23.37 15.87 -42.28
CA LYS A 420 -22.91 15.26 -41.02
C LYS A 420 -21.43 14.88 -41.09
N VAL A 421 -21.00 14.28 -42.21
CA VAL A 421 -19.58 13.93 -42.41
C VAL A 421 -18.70 15.18 -42.43
N ALA A 422 -19.12 16.23 -43.12
CA ALA A 422 -18.38 17.49 -43.15
C ALA A 422 -18.29 18.14 -41.75
N LEU A 423 -19.39 18.24 -41.01
CA LEU A 423 -19.40 18.79 -39.65
C LEU A 423 -18.51 17.98 -38.68
N LYS A 424 -18.51 16.64 -38.77
CA LYS A 424 -17.56 15.79 -38.01
C LYS A 424 -16.10 16.08 -38.39
N GLY A 425 -15.83 16.35 -39.67
CA GLY A 425 -14.52 16.81 -40.14
C GLY A 425 -14.10 18.16 -39.52
N LEU A 426 -15.04 19.08 -39.32
CA LEU A 426 -14.78 20.36 -38.66
C LEU A 426 -14.50 20.19 -37.16
N ILE A 427 -15.27 19.36 -36.45
CA ILE A 427 -15.02 19.05 -35.04
C ILE A 427 -13.60 18.49 -34.86
N LYS A 428 -13.20 17.57 -35.73
CA LYS A 428 -11.84 17.03 -35.74
C LYS A 428 -10.78 18.12 -35.94
N LEU A 429 -11.03 19.06 -36.86
CA LEU A 429 -10.13 20.18 -37.10
C LEU A 429 -10.03 21.08 -35.86
N ASP A 430 -11.16 21.40 -35.21
CA ASP A 430 -11.21 22.20 -33.97
C ASP A 430 -10.40 21.54 -32.85
N ASP A 431 -10.61 20.24 -32.58
CA ASP A 431 -9.83 19.46 -31.60
C ASP A 431 -8.32 19.48 -31.91
N THR A 432 -7.95 19.33 -33.19
CA THR A 432 -6.56 19.38 -33.63
C THR A 432 -5.95 20.78 -33.40
N VAL A 433 -6.73 21.85 -33.61
CA VAL A 433 -6.32 23.23 -33.33
C VAL A 433 -6.19 23.49 -31.84
N ASP A 434 -7.15 23.08 -31.02
CA ASP A 434 -7.12 23.23 -29.57
C ASP A 434 -5.93 22.49 -28.96
N LYS A 435 -5.69 21.24 -29.37
CA LYS A 435 -4.50 20.49 -28.94
C LYS A 435 -3.20 21.16 -29.37
N PHE A 436 -3.16 21.75 -30.56
CA PHE A 436 -2.01 22.54 -31.01
C PHE A 436 -1.80 23.77 -30.12
N ILE A 437 -2.88 24.47 -29.72
CA ILE A 437 -2.84 25.62 -28.82
C ILE A 437 -2.37 25.19 -27.43
N GLU A 438 -3.01 24.20 -26.83
CA GLU A 438 -2.65 23.65 -25.52
C GLU A 438 -1.21 23.17 -25.47
N THR A 439 -0.69 22.55 -26.53
CA THR A 439 0.68 22.05 -26.52
C THR A 439 1.71 23.19 -26.64
N ASN A 440 1.40 24.24 -27.41
CA ASN A 440 2.39 25.25 -27.83
C ASN A 440 2.19 26.66 -27.23
N PHE A 441 1.12 26.92 -26.46
CA PHE A 441 0.76 28.25 -25.93
C PHE A 441 0.42 28.27 -24.42
N ILE A 442 0.81 27.23 -23.67
CA ILE A 442 0.55 27.05 -22.22
C ILE A 442 0.91 28.30 -21.39
N ASN A 443 -0.01 28.71 -20.50
CA ASN A 443 0.12 29.83 -19.55
C ASN A 443 0.20 31.23 -20.18
N VAL A 444 -0.31 31.40 -21.40
CA VAL A 444 -0.29 32.70 -22.08
C VAL A 444 -1.70 33.09 -22.51
N THR A 445 -2.13 34.29 -22.13
CA THR A 445 -3.45 34.86 -22.46
C THR A 445 -3.54 35.40 -23.89
N SER A 446 -2.41 35.50 -24.61
CA SER A 446 -2.32 36.03 -25.98
C SER A 446 -1.36 35.22 -26.89
N PRO A 447 -1.72 34.95 -28.17
CA PRO A 447 -0.88 34.21 -29.12
C PRO A 447 0.48 34.86 -29.39
N SER A 448 0.54 36.20 -29.34
CA SER A 448 1.77 36.98 -29.57
C SER A 448 2.76 36.88 -28.42
N GLU A 449 2.32 36.37 -27.27
CA GLU A 449 3.11 36.32 -26.05
C GLU A 449 3.73 34.94 -25.79
N SER A 450 3.37 33.90 -26.54
CA SER A 450 3.95 32.56 -26.42
C SER A 450 5.44 32.56 -26.71
N ASP A 451 6.24 32.03 -25.78
CA ASP A 451 7.68 31.87 -25.95
C ASP A 451 8.01 31.00 -27.16
N ALA A 452 7.21 29.96 -27.45
CA ALA A 452 7.39 29.13 -28.63
C ALA A 452 7.23 29.94 -29.94
N VAL A 453 6.20 30.79 -30.02
CA VAL A 453 5.94 31.63 -31.19
C VAL A 453 6.94 32.78 -31.31
N LYS A 454 7.30 33.42 -30.19
CA LYS A 454 8.36 34.44 -30.14
C LYS A 454 9.70 33.87 -30.60
N CYS A 455 10.08 32.71 -30.06
CA CYS A 455 11.30 32.00 -30.42
C CYS A 455 11.29 31.57 -31.89
N PHE A 456 10.17 31.05 -32.39
CA PHE A 456 10.03 30.71 -33.80
C PHE A 456 10.22 31.94 -34.70
N LYS A 457 9.57 33.07 -34.38
CA LYS A 457 9.72 34.36 -35.10
C LYS A 457 11.16 34.86 -35.13
N ILE A 458 11.90 34.74 -34.02
CA ILE A 458 13.31 35.11 -33.94
C ILE A 458 14.17 34.28 -34.91
N LEU A 459 13.87 32.99 -35.07
CA LEU A 459 14.62 32.11 -35.99
C LEU A 459 14.43 32.47 -37.47
N GLY A 460 13.26 32.99 -37.85
CA GLY A 460 13.04 33.45 -39.23
C GLY A 460 14.00 34.56 -39.64
N HIS A 461 14.44 35.39 -38.70
CA HIS A 461 15.43 36.45 -38.93
C HIS A 461 16.86 35.93 -39.06
N LEU A 462 17.12 34.69 -38.65
CA LEU A 462 18.44 34.03 -38.73
C LEU A 462 18.64 33.25 -40.03
N LEU A 463 17.64 33.19 -40.92
CA LEU A 463 17.74 32.50 -42.21
C LEU A 463 18.58 33.33 -43.22
N PRO A 464 19.77 32.85 -43.63
CA PRO A 464 20.62 33.58 -44.56
C PRO A 464 20.01 33.69 -45.97
N ASP A 465 20.40 34.71 -46.74
CA ASP A 465 19.92 34.89 -48.12
C ASP A 465 20.55 33.92 -49.12
N ASN A 466 21.76 33.43 -48.84
CA ASN A 466 22.49 32.52 -49.70
C ASN A 466 22.39 31.06 -49.20
N ILE A 467 21.36 30.34 -49.67
CA ILE A 467 21.12 28.92 -49.35
C ILE A 467 21.66 28.04 -50.49
N THR A 468 22.63 27.19 -50.17
CA THR A 468 23.34 26.26 -51.07
C THR A 468 23.28 24.82 -50.54
N ASN A 469 23.67 23.85 -51.37
CA ASN A 469 23.69 22.43 -50.97
C ASN A 469 24.67 22.19 -49.80
N GLU A 470 25.69 23.03 -49.62
CA GLU A 470 26.67 22.87 -48.55
C GLU A 470 26.18 23.41 -47.19
N ASN A 471 25.26 24.38 -47.18
CA ASN A 471 24.83 25.06 -45.94
C ASN A 471 23.36 24.82 -45.54
N SER A 472 22.53 24.21 -46.38
CA SER A 472 21.10 23.97 -46.10
C SER A 472 20.83 23.10 -44.87
N LEU A 473 21.58 22.01 -44.67
CA LEU A 473 21.50 21.14 -43.48
C LEU A 473 22.01 21.83 -42.21
N PRO A 474 23.23 22.44 -42.21
CA PRO A 474 23.73 23.21 -41.08
C PRO A 474 22.78 24.32 -40.61
N ILE A 475 22.14 25.03 -41.53
CA ILE A 475 21.15 26.08 -41.21
C ILE A 475 20.00 25.49 -40.39
N ILE A 476 19.45 24.35 -40.78
CA ILE A 476 18.33 23.72 -40.06
C ILE A 476 18.75 23.18 -38.69
N GLU A 477 19.95 22.59 -38.58
CA GLU A 477 20.44 22.15 -37.28
C GLU A 477 20.68 23.31 -36.31
N GLU A 478 21.20 24.43 -36.82
CA GLU A 478 21.40 25.63 -36.04
C GLU A 478 20.06 26.23 -35.60
N MET A 479 19.07 26.28 -36.49
CA MET A 479 17.70 26.67 -36.13
C MET A 479 17.11 25.78 -35.04
N ARG A 480 17.26 24.46 -35.14
CA ARG A 480 16.78 23.52 -34.13
C ARG A 480 17.45 23.76 -32.78
N LYS A 481 18.78 23.93 -32.76
CA LYS A 481 19.56 24.21 -31.54
C LYS A 481 19.16 25.56 -30.92
N ASN A 482 19.00 26.60 -31.74
CA ASN A 482 18.63 27.92 -31.28
C ASN A 482 17.16 27.97 -30.80
N TYR A 483 16.26 27.24 -31.45
CA TYR A 483 14.88 27.06 -30.98
C TYR A 483 14.87 26.42 -29.58
N THR A 484 15.55 25.27 -29.42
CA THR A 484 15.61 24.54 -28.15
C THR A 484 16.27 25.35 -27.04
N ARG A 485 17.21 26.25 -27.37
CA ARG A 485 17.81 27.17 -26.38
C ARG A 485 16.89 28.34 -26.01
N CYS A 486 16.09 28.80 -26.97
CA CYS A 486 15.19 29.94 -26.78
C CYS A 486 13.96 29.54 -25.96
N VAL A 487 13.43 28.33 -26.17
CA VAL A 487 12.32 27.78 -25.39
C VAL A 487 12.84 27.24 -24.05
N THR A 488 12.45 27.85 -22.93
CA THR A 488 12.97 27.58 -21.57
C THR A 488 12.50 26.26 -20.95
N ARG A 489 11.56 25.53 -21.57
CA ARG A 489 11.00 24.26 -21.07
C ARG A 489 11.74 23.04 -21.63
N GLN A 490 12.15 22.12 -20.77
CA GLN A 490 12.77 20.84 -21.19
C GLN A 490 11.76 19.96 -21.92
N GLY A 491 12.14 19.41 -23.08
CA GLY A 491 11.36 18.42 -23.82
C GLY A 491 10.65 18.90 -25.09
N TYR A 492 10.65 20.20 -25.40
CA TYR A 492 10.00 20.74 -26.61
C TYR A 492 11.02 21.00 -27.73
N SER A 493 10.78 20.42 -28.92
CA SER A 493 11.64 20.62 -30.08
C SER A 493 10.93 21.37 -31.23
N MET A 494 11.71 22.05 -32.06
CA MET A 494 11.22 22.69 -33.29
C MET A 494 10.56 21.69 -34.23
N THR A 495 11.02 20.43 -34.19
CA THR A 495 10.47 19.32 -34.95
C THR A 495 9.04 19.01 -34.53
N ASP A 496 8.74 19.04 -33.24
CA ASP A 496 7.40 18.75 -32.71
C ASP A 496 6.41 19.86 -33.02
N LEU A 497 6.85 21.12 -32.99
CA LEU A 497 6.04 22.28 -33.39
C LEU A 497 5.61 22.17 -34.87
N ILE A 498 6.54 21.90 -35.78
CA ILE A 498 6.23 21.83 -37.21
C ILE A 498 5.43 20.56 -37.54
N LYS A 499 5.65 19.45 -36.85
CA LYS A 499 4.83 18.23 -37.00
C LYS A 499 3.39 18.48 -36.59
N SER A 500 3.16 19.05 -35.41
CA SER A 500 1.81 19.34 -34.92
C SER A 500 1.09 20.35 -35.81
N PHE A 501 1.80 21.36 -36.33
CA PHE A 501 1.22 22.29 -37.30
C PHE A 501 0.92 21.65 -38.67
N GLY A 502 1.73 20.68 -39.10
CA GLY A 502 1.45 19.89 -40.29
C GLY A 502 0.14 19.10 -40.20
N VAL A 503 -0.20 18.58 -39.02
CA VAL A 503 -1.46 17.86 -38.78
C VAL A 503 -2.66 18.81 -38.88
N VAL A 504 -2.55 20.03 -38.36
CA VAL A 504 -3.60 21.07 -38.54
C VAL A 504 -3.89 21.29 -40.02
N HIS A 505 -2.84 21.42 -40.85
CA HIS A 505 -2.99 21.60 -42.29
C HIS A 505 -3.67 20.42 -42.99
N GLU A 506 -3.30 19.18 -42.63
CA GLU A 506 -3.90 17.96 -43.18
C GLU A 506 -5.41 17.89 -42.87
N ASP A 507 -5.82 18.22 -41.64
CA ASP A 507 -7.23 18.25 -41.26
C ASP A 507 -8.01 19.41 -41.91
N MET A 508 -7.35 20.56 -42.15
CA MET A 508 -7.93 21.68 -42.91
C MET A 508 -8.24 21.28 -44.36
N ASP A 509 -7.28 20.67 -45.05
CA ASP A 509 -7.45 20.23 -46.43
C ASP A 509 -8.52 19.14 -46.53
N TYR A 510 -8.57 18.24 -45.55
CA TYR A 510 -9.60 17.22 -45.44
C TYR A 510 -11.00 17.82 -45.29
N TYR A 511 -11.19 18.80 -44.38
CA TYR A 511 -12.48 19.46 -44.23
C TYR A 511 -12.89 20.23 -45.50
N LEU A 512 -11.95 20.90 -46.18
CA LEU A 512 -12.22 21.58 -47.45
C LEU A 512 -12.73 20.60 -48.53
N GLU A 513 -12.13 19.42 -48.64
CA GLU A 513 -12.60 18.39 -49.58
C GLU A 513 -14.03 17.94 -49.23
N LEU A 514 -14.31 17.73 -47.95
CA LEU A 514 -15.65 17.37 -47.48
C LEU A 514 -16.68 18.47 -47.76
N SER A 515 -16.36 19.73 -47.54
CA SER A 515 -17.28 20.85 -47.79
C SER A 515 -17.57 21.03 -49.29
N MET A 516 -16.56 20.91 -50.14
CA MET A 516 -16.73 20.94 -51.61
C MET A 516 -17.62 19.79 -52.10
N ASN A 517 -17.52 18.61 -51.50
CA ASN A 517 -18.38 17.47 -51.83
C ASN A 517 -19.85 17.71 -51.45
N VAL A 518 -20.13 18.40 -50.34
CA VAL A 518 -21.49 18.82 -49.96
C VAL A 518 -22.05 19.78 -51.02
N SER A 519 -21.31 20.84 -51.33
CA SER A 519 -21.69 21.83 -52.36
C SER A 519 -22.00 21.20 -53.73
N ASN A 520 -21.19 20.22 -54.16
CA ASN A 520 -21.41 19.49 -55.41
C ASN A 520 -22.62 18.54 -55.35
N SER A 521 -22.95 17.99 -54.18
CA SER A 521 -24.10 17.11 -54.00
C SER A 521 -25.43 17.87 -54.04
N ASP A 522 -25.46 19.09 -53.51
CA ASP A 522 -26.64 19.97 -53.52
C ASP A 522 -26.96 20.48 -54.94
N GLY A 523 -25.93 20.79 -55.74
CA GLY A 523 -26.09 21.21 -57.14
C GLY A 523 -26.73 20.13 -58.05
N ASN A 524 -26.70 18.86 -57.64
CA ASN A 524 -27.21 17.72 -58.40
C ASN A 524 -28.58 17.20 -57.93
N LYS A 525 -29.10 17.64 -56.77
CA LYS A 525 -30.37 17.16 -56.16
C LYS A 525 -31.45 18.25 -56.17
N ALA A 526 -31.95 18.65 -57.35
CA ALA A 526 -32.94 19.73 -57.47
C ALA A 526 -34.43 19.32 -57.28
N GLN A 527 -34.78 18.14 -56.74
CA GLN A 527 -36.18 17.64 -56.83
C GLN A 527 -36.78 16.89 -55.63
N THR A 528 -36.20 16.93 -54.42
CA THR A 528 -36.85 16.32 -53.23
C THR A 528 -36.94 17.34 -52.10
N THR A 529 -38.15 17.55 -51.58
CA THR A 529 -38.39 18.34 -50.36
C THR A 529 -37.60 17.76 -49.18
N PRO A 530 -36.80 18.56 -48.45
CA PRO A 530 -36.06 18.09 -47.28
C PRO A 530 -37.01 17.57 -46.21
N VAL A 531 -36.66 16.46 -45.57
CA VAL A 531 -37.36 15.93 -44.39
C VAL A 531 -36.84 16.69 -43.16
N PRO A 532 -37.68 17.41 -42.39
CA PRO A 532 -37.26 18.05 -41.15
C PRO A 532 -36.97 17.02 -40.06
N LEU A 533 -35.91 17.24 -39.27
CA LEU A 533 -35.61 16.41 -38.09
C LEU A 533 -36.79 16.36 -37.09
N GLU A 534 -37.55 17.45 -36.98
CA GLU A 534 -38.75 17.54 -36.15
C GLU A 534 -39.79 16.46 -36.52
N ASP A 535 -39.93 16.14 -37.81
CA ASP A 535 -40.88 15.13 -38.27
C ASP A 535 -40.38 13.71 -37.94
N VAL A 536 -39.07 13.46 -38.06
CA VAL A 536 -38.43 12.20 -37.62
C VAL A 536 -38.63 11.97 -36.12
N ILE A 537 -38.44 13.02 -35.31
CA ILE A 537 -38.59 12.98 -33.85
C ILE A 537 -40.05 12.78 -33.42
N LYS A 538 -41.01 13.42 -34.11
CA LYS A 538 -42.44 13.20 -33.84
C LYS A 538 -42.86 11.77 -34.15
N GLN A 539 -42.41 11.23 -35.28
CA GLN A 539 -42.77 9.87 -35.71
C GLN A 539 -42.12 8.77 -34.84
N SER A 540 -41.01 9.04 -34.16
CA SER A 540 -40.35 8.08 -33.27
C SER A 540 -41.05 7.88 -31.92
N ASN A 541 -42.00 8.75 -31.54
CA ASN A 541 -42.62 8.80 -30.20
C ASN A 541 -41.63 9.02 -29.04
N VAL A 542 -40.37 9.38 -29.32
CA VAL A 542 -39.32 9.49 -28.30
C VAL A 542 -39.62 10.58 -27.27
N VAL A 543 -40.08 11.75 -27.72
CA VAL A 543 -40.44 12.89 -26.84
C VAL A 543 -41.54 12.49 -25.87
N SER A 544 -42.59 11.83 -26.37
CA SER A 544 -43.69 11.36 -25.53
C SER A 544 -43.27 10.28 -24.53
N SER A 545 -42.26 9.48 -24.89
CA SER A 545 -41.71 8.43 -24.03
C SER A 545 -40.87 9.03 -22.90
N LEU A 546 -40.06 10.05 -23.21
CA LEU A 546 -39.27 10.80 -22.23
C LEU A 546 -40.16 11.63 -21.27
N GLU A 547 -41.19 12.29 -21.80
CA GLU A 547 -42.18 13.00 -20.97
C GLU A 547 -42.89 12.04 -20.01
N CYS A 548 -43.20 10.82 -20.45
CA CYS A 548 -43.76 9.79 -19.59
C CYS A 548 -42.79 9.40 -18.48
N LEU A 549 -41.50 9.14 -18.80
CA LEU A 549 -40.50 8.77 -17.79
C LEU A 549 -40.31 9.86 -16.74
N ARG A 550 -40.35 11.14 -17.15
CA ARG A 550 -40.31 12.30 -16.26
C ARG A 550 -41.51 12.31 -15.31
N ASN A 551 -42.71 12.01 -15.82
CA ASN A 551 -43.92 11.90 -14.99
C ASN A 551 -43.89 10.70 -14.04
N GLU A 552 -43.13 9.64 -14.36
CA GLU A 552 -42.89 8.49 -13.47
C GLU A 552 -41.73 8.71 -12.49
N GLU A 553 -41.13 9.91 -12.45
CA GLU A 553 -39.95 10.24 -11.63
C GLU A 553 -38.76 9.28 -11.86
N PHE A 554 -38.61 8.79 -13.10
CA PHE A 554 -37.59 7.80 -13.45
C PHE A 554 -36.20 8.43 -13.47
N LYS A 555 -35.38 8.15 -12.46
CA LYS A 555 -34.00 8.67 -12.34
C LYS A 555 -32.99 7.89 -13.17
N THR A 556 -31.98 8.59 -13.65
CA THR A 556 -30.86 8.05 -14.45
C THR A 556 -30.08 6.94 -13.74
N ALA A 557 -29.92 7.05 -12.41
CA ALA A 557 -29.30 6.01 -11.58
C ALA A 557 -30.03 4.64 -11.64
N ASN A 558 -31.24 4.57 -12.22
CA ASN A 558 -31.90 3.29 -12.48
C ASN A 558 -31.38 2.59 -13.74
N LEU A 559 -30.84 3.33 -14.71
CA LEU A 559 -30.30 2.74 -15.95
C LEU A 559 -28.99 1.98 -15.70
N GLU A 560 -28.11 2.53 -14.87
CA GLU A 560 -26.90 1.81 -14.43
C GLU A 560 -27.23 0.53 -13.64
N LYS A 561 -28.34 0.54 -12.88
CA LYS A 561 -28.83 -0.68 -12.22
C LYS A 561 -29.30 -1.72 -13.23
N LEU A 562 -29.95 -1.30 -14.31
CA LEU A 562 -30.37 -2.20 -15.39
C LEU A 562 -29.17 -2.82 -16.10
N ARG A 563 -28.13 -2.03 -16.40
CA ARG A 563 -26.86 -2.54 -16.94
C ARG A 563 -26.20 -3.56 -16.00
N THR A 564 -26.18 -3.24 -14.71
CA THR A 564 -25.65 -4.13 -13.65
C THR A 564 -26.42 -5.46 -13.59
N ILE A 565 -27.75 -5.39 -13.67
CA ILE A 565 -28.63 -6.57 -13.69
C ILE A 565 -28.42 -7.40 -14.96
N ALA A 566 -28.30 -6.75 -16.12
CA ALA A 566 -28.02 -7.44 -17.39
C ALA A 566 -26.67 -8.18 -17.33
N LYS A 567 -25.63 -7.52 -16.79
CA LYS A 567 -24.31 -8.14 -16.57
C LYS A 567 -24.40 -9.36 -15.65
N LEU A 568 -25.10 -9.23 -14.53
CA LEU A 568 -25.30 -10.33 -13.58
C LEU A 568 -26.01 -11.53 -14.25
N LEU A 569 -27.09 -11.28 -14.98
CA LEU A 569 -27.81 -12.32 -15.72
C LEU A 569 -26.93 -12.96 -16.80
N ALA A 570 -26.11 -12.16 -17.50
CA ALA A 570 -25.13 -12.65 -18.46
C ALA A 570 -24.11 -13.59 -17.79
N THR A 571 -23.51 -13.20 -16.66
CA THR A 571 -22.60 -14.05 -15.88
C THR A 571 -23.29 -15.36 -15.47
N MET A 572 -24.51 -15.28 -14.93
CA MET A 572 -25.26 -16.46 -14.48
C MET A 572 -25.62 -17.42 -15.62
N SER A 573 -25.72 -16.92 -16.85
CA SER A 573 -25.97 -17.70 -18.07
C SER A 573 -24.73 -18.37 -18.67
N SER A 574 -23.56 -17.97 -18.18
CA SER A 574 -22.24 -18.42 -18.67
C SER A 574 -21.46 -19.08 -17.53
N PRO A 575 -21.80 -20.33 -17.15
CA PRO A 575 -21.14 -21.02 -16.05
C PRO A 575 -19.64 -21.25 -16.33
N PRO A 576 -18.79 -21.27 -15.28
CA PRO A 576 -17.36 -21.54 -15.41
C PRO A 576 -17.07 -22.90 -16.07
N ASN A 577 -15.85 -23.07 -16.60
CA ASN A 577 -15.47 -24.34 -17.21
C ASN A 577 -15.60 -25.52 -16.22
N ALA A 578 -16.27 -26.61 -16.62
CA ALA A 578 -16.47 -27.81 -15.81
C ALA A 578 -15.15 -28.40 -15.26
N THR A 579 -14.05 -28.23 -15.99
CA THR A 579 -12.72 -28.67 -15.58
C THR A 579 -12.19 -27.84 -14.41
N PHE A 580 -12.45 -26.52 -14.41
CA PHE A 580 -12.04 -25.63 -13.33
C PHE A 580 -12.83 -25.90 -12.05
N VAL A 581 -14.13 -26.19 -12.19
CA VAL A 581 -14.99 -26.62 -11.07
C VAL A 581 -14.45 -27.90 -10.41
N LYS A 582 -14.08 -28.92 -11.20
CA LYS A 582 -13.48 -30.14 -10.65
C LYS A 582 -12.10 -29.90 -10.03
N ALA A 583 -11.30 -29.01 -10.62
CA ALA A 583 -9.98 -28.66 -10.09
C ALA A 583 -10.10 -28.02 -8.70
N ILE A 584 -11.03 -27.08 -8.52
CA ILE A 584 -11.22 -26.41 -7.22
C ILE A 584 -11.81 -27.35 -6.16
N GLU A 585 -12.68 -28.29 -6.54
CA GLU A 585 -13.17 -29.35 -5.63
C GLU A 585 -12.00 -30.22 -5.12
N SER A 586 -11.11 -30.66 -6.01
CA SER A 586 -9.90 -31.42 -5.66
C SER A 586 -8.93 -30.62 -4.77
N TYR A 587 -8.81 -29.33 -5.04
CA TYR A 587 -8.01 -28.41 -4.24
C TYR A 587 -8.57 -28.24 -2.82
N LEU A 588 -9.88 -28.03 -2.68
CA LEU A 588 -10.56 -27.93 -1.38
C LEU A 588 -10.44 -29.22 -0.56
N GLU A 589 -10.53 -30.39 -1.20
CA GLU A 589 -10.28 -31.68 -0.53
C GLU A 589 -8.86 -31.76 0.04
N SER A 590 -7.87 -31.23 -0.69
CA SER A 590 -6.48 -31.17 -0.20
C SER A 590 -6.36 -30.25 1.03
N ILE A 591 -7.08 -29.11 1.03
CA ILE A 591 -7.18 -28.22 2.20
C ILE A 591 -7.85 -28.92 3.40
N ALA A 592 -8.90 -29.71 3.17
CA ALA A 592 -9.53 -30.51 4.23
C ALA A 592 -8.56 -31.52 4.87
N GLN A 593 -7.73 -32.18 4.05
CA GLN A 593 -6.71 -33.10 4.55
C GLN A 593 -5.66 -32.39 5.41
N VAL A 594 -5.22 -31.19 5.01
CA VAL A 594 -4.31 -30.35 5.81
C VAL A 594 -4.96 -29.96 7.14
N LYS A 595 -6.21 -29.49 7.14
CA LYS A 595 -6.96 -29.12 8.36
C LYS A 595 -7.09 -30.31 9.33
N SER A 596 -7.34 -31.50 8.81
CA SER A 596 -7.43 -32.73 9.61
C SER A 596 -6.09 -33.11 10.25
N ALA A 597 -5.00 -33.09 9.47
CA ALA A 597 -3.66 -33.36 10.00
C ALA A 597 -3.22 -32.31 11.04
N LEU A 598 -3.58 -31.05 10.81
CA LEU A 598 -3.30 -29.93 11.69
C LEU A 598 -4.00 -30.08 13.05
N ALA A 599 -5.28 -30.44 13.04
CA ALA A 599 -6.03 -30.72 14.26
C ALA A 599 -5.40 -31.85 15.08
N LYS A 600 -4.81 -32.85 14.41
CA LYS A 600 -4.08 -33.95 15.07
C LYS A 600 -2.81 -33.45 15.78
N VAL A 601 -2.01 -32.60 15.12
CA VAL A 601 -0.81 -31.99 15.73
C VAL A 601 -1.18 -31.14 16.95
N GLU A 602 -2.17 -30.25 16.80
CA GLU A 602 -2.62 -29.38 17.90
C GLU A 602 -3.16 -30.19 19.09
N LYS A 603 -3.89 -31.28 18.82
CA LYS A 603 -4.36 -32.20 19.84
C LYS A 603 -3.18 -32.85 20.59
N THR A 604 -2.19 -33.39 19.88
CA THR A 604 -1.01 -34.01 20.50
C THR A 604 -0.22 -33.03 21.36
N ILE A 605 -0.05 -31.78 20.91
CA ILE A 605 0.63 -30.74 21.70
C ILE A 605 -0.16 -30.41 22.97
N ARG A 606 -1.49 -30.30 22.89
CA ARG A 606 -2.35 -30.08 24.08
C ARG A 606 -2.29 -31.24 25.08
N GLU A 607 -2.23 -32.48 24.59
CA GLU A 607 -2.09 -33.68 25.44
C GLU A 607 -0.72 -33.71 26.15
N VAL A 608 0.34 -33.25 25.49
CA VAL A 608 1.70 -33.13 26.06
C VAL A 608 1.83 -31.95 27.05
N ASP A 609 1.12 -30.84 26.83
CA ASP A 609 1.14 -29.62 27.67
C ASP A 609 0.32 -29.76 28.98
N TYR A 610 -0.41 -30.85 29.20
CA TYR A 610 -1.19 -31.05 30.43
C TYR A 610 -0.30 -31.44 31.63
N ARG A 611 0.52 -30.49 32.11
CA ARG A 611 1.11 -30.52 33.46
C ARG A 611 0.52 -29.39 34.32
N PRO A 612 0.04 -29.66 35.54
CA PRO A 612 -0.51 -28.63 36.41
C PRO A 612 0.58 -27.63 36.84
N LYS A 613 0.29 -26.33 36.78
CA LYS A 613 1.20 -25.21 37.12
C LYS A 613 1.92 -25.33 38.49
N ARG A 614 1.40 -26.13 39.43
CA ARG A 614 2.04 -26.38 40.74
C ARG A 614 3.21 -27.37 40.68
N ALA A 615 3.29 -28.23 39.68
CA ALA A 615 4.40 -29.19 39.52
C ALA A 615 5.65 -28.56 38.89
N VAL A 616 5.48 -27.52 38.07
CA VAL A 616 6.58 -26.83 37.35
C VAL A 616 7.46 -25.99 38.30
N ALA A 617 6.93 -25.59 39.46
CA ALA A 617 7.64 -24.76 40.43
C ALA A 617 8.48 -25.55 41.46
N SER A 618 8.40 -26.89 41.44
CA SER A 618 9.05 -27.74 42.46
C SER A 618 10.05 -28.77 41.92
N ASP A 619 10.15 -28.97 40.60
CA ASP A 619 11.07 -29.95 40.02
C ASP A 619 12.34 -29.25 39.48
N GLU A 620 13.37 -29.15 40.32
CA GLU A 620 14.78 -29.02 39.89
C GLU A 620 15.26 -30.26 39.09
N THR A 621 14.37 -31.23 38.81
CA THR A 621 14.66 -32.52 38.17
C THR A 621 14.31 -32.58 36.67
N ASP A 622 13.67 -31.56 36.08
CA ASP A 622 13.39 -31.54 34.63
C ASP A 622 14.64 -31.14 33.83
N LEU A 623 15.36 -32.15 33.33
CA LEU A 623 16.62 -32.03 32.58
C LEU A 623 16.55 -31.07 31.39
N VAL A 624 15.39 -30.92 30.75
CA VAL A 624 15.24 -30.00 29.61
C VAL A 624 15.21 -28.54 30.08
N LEU A 625 14.65 -28.27 31.26
CA LEU A 625 14.70 -26.93 31.86
C LEU A 625 16.10 -26.59 32.37
N ALA A 626 16.84 -27.59 32.87
CA ALA A 626 18.22 -27.45 33.34
C ALA A 626 19.23 -27.16 32.21
N LEU A 627 18.99 -27.66 30.99
CA LEU A 627 19.79 -27.33 29.79
C LEU A 627 19.81 -25.82 29.49
N ASN A 628 18.74 -25.12 29.84
CA ASN A 628 18.61 -23.66 29.76
C ASN A 628 19.07 -23.02 28.43
N ILE A 629 18.83 -23.70 27.31
CA ILE A 629 19.20 -23.21 25.98
C ILE A 629 18.38 -21.96 25.68
N SER A 630 19.05 -20.85 25.41
CA SER A 630 18.39 -19.59 25.07
C SER A 630 17.90 -19.59 23.62
N ARG A 631 16.88 -18.77 23.31
CA ARG A 631 16.42 -18.58 21.93
C ARG A 631 17.55 -18.11 21.01
N LEU A 632 18.43 -17.24 21.51
CA LEU A 632 19.57 -16.72 20.75
C LEU A 632 20.58 -17.82 20.42
N GLU A 633 20.87 -18.72 21.36
CA GLU A 633 21.74 -19.88 21.10
C GLU A 633 21.15 -20.82 20.05
N ASN A 634 19.84 -21.12 20.17
CA ASN A 634 19.13 -21.93 19.19
C ASN A 634 19.20 -21.31 17.77
N GLU A 635 18.89 -20.03 17.67
CA GLU A 635 18.95 -19.28 16.41
C GLU A 635 20.35 -19.24 15.80
N ASN A 636 21.37 -18.95 16.61
CA ASN A 636 22.75 -18.87 16.14
C ASN A 636 23.22 -20.24 15.64
N MET A 637 22.99 -21.31 16.40
CA MET A 637 23.40 -22.66 16.03
C MET A 637 22.68 -23.15 14.77
N GLY A 638 21.36 -22.97 14.70
CA GLY A 638 20.58 -23.33 13.52
C GLY A 638 20.99 -22.55 12.27
N THR A 639 21.26 -21.23 12.41
CA THR A 639 21.73 -20.40 11.28
C THR A 639 23.10 -20.85 10.80
N CYS A 640 24.02 -21.17 11.71
CA CYS A 640 25.35 -21.68 11.38
C CYS A 640 25.28 -22.96 10.55
N VAL A 641 24.41 -23.89 10.96
CA VAL A 641 24.18 -25.15 10.25
C VAL A 641 23.45 -24.94 8.92
N LYS A 642 22.48 -24.02 8.86
CA LYS A 642 21.78 -23.67 7.63
C LYS A 642 22.74 -23.11 6.58
N ALA A 643 23.67 -22.25 7.00
CA ALA A 643 24.71 -21.71 6.13
C ALA A 643 25.63 -22.81 5.58
N LEU A 644 26.13 -23.71 6.45
CA LEU A 644 26.92 -24.86 6.02
C LEU A 644 26.16 -25.77 5.05
N SER A 645 24.89 -26.08 5.35
CA SER A 645 24.06 -26.94 4.51
C SER A 645 23.81 -26.32 3.13
N ASN A 646 23.55 -25.00 3.07
CA ASN A 646 23.41 -24.30 1.80
C ASN A 646 24.73 -24.33 1.02
N LEU A 647 25.88 -24.22 1.68
CA LEU A 647 27.18 -24.28 1.02
C LEU A 647 27.48 -25.67 0.45
N VAL A 648 27.12 -26.73 1.16
CA VAL A 648 27.19 -28.12 0.66
C VAL A 648 26.33 -28.26 -0.60
N GLU A 649 25.12 -27.69 -0.61
CA GLU A 649 24.25 -27.75 -1.78
C GLU A 649 24.79 -26.90 -2.96
N VAL A 650 25.47 -25.77 -2.69
CA VAL A 650 26.20 -25.00 -3.71
C VAL A 650 27.27 -25.89 -4.39
N ARG A 651 28.02 -26.69 -3.62
CA ARG A 651 29.01 -27.64 -4.16
C ARG A 651 28.34 -28.69 -5.04
N ALA A 652 27.26 -29.30 -4.55
CA ALA A 652 26.53 -30.34 -5.25
C ALA A 652 25.98 -29.85 -6.60
N ARG A 653 25.62 -28.55 -6.70
CA ARG A 653 25.08 -27.92 -7.90
C ARG A 653 26.14 -27.24 -8.78
N ARG A 654 27.44 -27.48 -8.57
CA ARG A 654 28.56 -26.84 -9.29
C ARG A 654 28.34 -26.72 -10.80
N ASN A 655 28.03 -27.82 -11.47
CA ASN A 655 27.88 -27.83 -12.94
C ASN A 655 26.69 -26.98 -13.40
N GLN A 656 25.60 -26.95 -12.63
CA GLN A 656 24.43 -26.11 -12.93
C GLN A 656 24.76 -24.64 -12.74
N LEU A 657 25.41 -24.28 -11.63
CA LEU A 657 25.80 -22.89 -11.32
C LEU A 657 26.80 -22.35 -12.35
N LEU A 658 27.82 -23.14 -12.72
CA LEU A 658 28.79 -22.73 -13.75
C LEU A 658 28.16 -22.62 -15.15
N SER A 659 27.03 -23.29 -15.40
CA SER A 659 26.31 -23.22 -16.69
C SER A 659 25.45 -21.96 -16.87
N VAL A 660 25.23 -21.16 -15.81
CA VAL A 660 24.42 -19.93 -15.89
C VAL A 660 25.02 -18.93 -16.87
N GLY A 661 26.34 -18.70 -16.78
CA GLY A 661 27.07 -17.75 -17.61
C GLY A 661 26.47 -16.34 -17.59
N ARG A 662 26.83 -15.51 -18.58
CA ARG A 662 26.27 -14.16 -18.75
C ARG A 662 24.82 -14.24 -19.26
N LEU A 663 23.93 -13.41 -18.72
CA LEU A 663 22.56 -13.26 -19.23
C LEU A 663 22.54 -12.47 -20.54
N ASP A 664 21.55 -12.75 -21.39
CA ASP A 664 21.35 -12.05 -22.67
C ASP A 664 20.94 -10.58 -22.46
N GLY A 665 21.10 -9.75 -23.51
CA GLY A 665 20.86 -8.31 -23.45
C GLY A 665 19.42 -7.97 -23.09
N ASP A 666 18.46 -8.66 -23.70
CA ASP A 666 17.04 -8.41 -23.48
C ASP A 666 16.63 -8.78 -22.04
N ALA A 667 17.12 -9.90 -21.50
CA ALA A 667 16.87 -10.30 -20.12
C ALA A 667 17.51 -9.33 -19.13
N ARG A 668 18.69 -8.81 -19.44
CA ARG A 668 19.35 -7.77 -18.65
C ARG A 668 18.57 -6.46 -18.66
N ASP A 669 18.04 -6.05 -19.81
CA ASP A 669 17.22 -4.84 -19.93
C ASP A 669 15.86 -5.00 -19.25
N LEU A 670 15.32 -6.21 -19.21
CA LEU A 670 14.13 -6.51 -18.41
C LEU A 670 14.45 -6.45 -16.91
N MET A 671 15.57 -7.04 -16.49
CA MET A 671 16.02 -7.01 -15.10
C MET A 671 16.41 -5.61 -14.62
N SER A 672 16.97 -4.74 -15.46
CA SER A 672 17.39 -3.39 -15.08
C SER A 672 16.22 -2.44 -14.76
N LYS A 673 15.01 -2.79 -15.21
CA LYS A 673 13.77 -2.10 -14.82
C LYS A 673 13.35 -2.43 -13.39
N GLU A 674 13.84 -3.55 -12.85
CA GLU A 674 13.55 -4.05 -11.51
C GLU A 674 14.77 -3.83 -10.60
N GLY A 675 14.72 -2.81 -9.74
CA GLY A 675 15.86 -2.52 -8.85
C GLY A 675 16.19 -3.69 -7.89
N GLY A 676 17.48 -3.96 -7.68
CA GLY A 676 17.96 -5.02 -6.77
C GLY A 676 18.31 -6.36 -7.45
N LEU A 677 18.33 -6.41 -8.78
CA LEU A 677 18.70 -7.59 -9.58
C LEU A 677 20.09 -7.50 -10.23
N GLU A 678 20.84 -6.43 -9.97
CA GLU A 678 22.09 -6.09 -10.63
C GLU A 678 23.15 -7.19 -10.48
N ASP A 679 23.27 -7.77 -9.28
CA ASP A 679 24.23 -8.83 -8.98
C ASP A 679 23.90 -10.16 -9.68
N PHE A 680 22.65 -10.37 -10.10
CA PHE A 680 22.28 -11.56 -10.88
C PHE A 680 22.60 -11.42 -12.37
N MET A 681 22.65 -10.18 -12.88
CA MET A 681 22.88 -9.88 -14.31
C MET A 681 24.27 -10.32 -14.80
N ASP A 682 25.27 -10.30 -13.92
CA ASP A 682 26.65 -10.70 -14.21
C ASP A 682 27.27 -11.53 -13.08
N SER A 683 26.69 -12.70 -12.81
CA SER A 683 27.02 -13.54 -11.65
C SER A 683 28.17 -14.54 -11.86
N THR A 684 28.81 -14.57 -13.04
CA THR A 684 29.78 -15.62 -13.42
C THR A 684 31.01 -15.62 -12.50
N ASP A 685 31.58 -14.45 -12.25
CA ASP A 685 32.77 -14.31 -11.40
C ASP A 685 32.45 -14.57 -9.93
N ASP A 686 31.28 -14.13 -9.47
CA ASP A 686 30.82 -14.36 -8.10
C ASP A 686 30.56 -15.83 -7.80
N LEU A 687 29.93 -16.55 -8.72
CA LEU A 687 29.71 -17.99 -8.62
C LEU A 687 31.03 -18.76 -8.63
N SER A 688 31.96 -18.39 -9.52
CA SER A 688 33.27 -19.03 -9.60
C SER A 688 34.08 -18.81 -8.32
N ARG A 689 34.05 -17.59 -7.76
CA ARG A 689 34.66 -17.26 -6.47
C ARG A 689 34.04 -18.03 -5.32
N LEU A 690 32.71 -18.08 -5.24
CA LEU A 690 31.99 -18.80 -4.18
C LEU A 690 32.33 -20.30 -4.20
N LEU A 691 32.34 -20.92 -5.38
CA LEU A 691 32.70 -22.34 -5.54
C LEU A 691 34.15 -22.61 -5.12
N LYS A 692 35.09 -21.70 -5.46
CA LYS A 692 36.48 -21.80 -5.01
C LYS A 692 36.61 -21.67 -3.49
N GLN A 693 35.98 -20.66 -2.89
CA GLN A 693 35.97 -20.48 -1.42
C GLN A 693 35.36 -21.70 -0.71
N SER A 694 34.37 -22.34 -1.34
CA SER A 694 33.79 -23.58 -0.86
C SER A 694 34.77 -24.76 -0.89
N ASP A 695 35.61 -24.88 -1.93
CA ASP A 695 36.68 -25.89 -2.00
C ASP A 695 37.74 -25.68 -0.92
N ASP A 696 38.14 -24.42 -0.71
CA ASP A 696 39.11 -24.07 0.33
C ASP A 696 38.58 -24.44 1.73
N LEU A 697 37.28 -24.22 1.96
CA LEU A 697 36.64 -24.60 3.23
C LEU A 697 36.54 -26.12 3.40
N ASP A 698 36.26 -26.87 2.34
CA ASP A 698 36.24 -28.34 2.36
C ASP A 698 37.61 -28.92 2.71
N SER A 699 38.67 -28.36 2.13
CA SER A 699 40.05 -28.72 2.50
C SER A 699 40.34 -28.40 3.98
N LYS A 700 39.87 -27.26 4.49
CA LYS A 700 40.01 -26.90 5.91
C LYS A 700 39.19 -27.86 6.80
N ALA A 701 37.96 -28.20 6.43
CA ALA A 701 37.08 -29.10 7.17
C ALA A 701 37.74 -30.46 7.41
N LYS A 702 38.44 -31.00 6.40
CA LYS A 702 39.23 -32.24 6.51
C LYS A 702 40.22 -32.20 7.69
N THR A 703 40.92 -31.08 7.86
CA THR A 703 41.91 -30.91 8.94
C THR A 703 41.28 -30.66 10.31
N LEU A 704 40.03 -30.17 10.34
CA LEU A 704 39.34 -29.80 11.57
C LEU A 704 38.57 -30.98 12.19
N ARG A 705 38.05 -31.89 11.36
CA ARG A 705 37.12 -32.95 11.79
C ARG A 705 37.73 -33.97 12.76
N GLU A 706 39.05 -34.15 12.75
CA GLU A 706 39.75 -35.04 13.69
C GLU A 706 40.10 -34.36 15.03
N LYS A 707 39.84 -33.05 15.17
CA LYS A 707 40.24 -32.23 16.31
C LYS A 707 39.17 -32.15 17.40
N SER A 708 39.42 -31.31 18.43
CA SER A 708 38.43 -31.01 19.47
C SER A 708 37.21 -30.28 18.92
N LEU A 709 36.07 -30.31 19.63
CA LEU A 709 34.82 -29.65 19.20
C LEU A 709 35.02 -28.13 19.06
N GLU A 710 35.79 -27.54 19.96
CA GLU A 710 36.17 -26.13 19.95
C GLU A 710 36.98 -25.79 18.70
N GLU A 711 37.96 -26.61 18.32
CA GLU A 711 38.72 -26.42 17.09
C GLU A 711 37.86 -26.65 15.84
N MET A 712 36.94 -27.62 15.84
CA MET A 712 35.99 -27.85 14.75
C MET A 712 35.14 -26.61 14.47
N SER A 713 34.80 -25.84 15.51
CA SER A 713 33.96 -24.64 15.38
C SER A 713 34.61 -23.51 14.53
N ALA A 714 35.92 -23.57 14.30
CA ALA A 714 36.64 -22.65 13.39
C ALA A 714 36.21 -22.75 11.91
N VAL A 715 35.40 -23.75 11.56
CA VAL A 715 34.72 -23.83 10.26
C VAL A 715 33.73 -22.67 10.08
N PHE A 716 33.08 -22.22 11.16
CA PHE A 716 32.14 -21.08 11.11
C PHE A 716 32.87 -19.77 10.86
N GLN A 717 33.99 -19.53 11.55
CA GLN A 717 34.79 -18.32 11.32
C GLN A 717 35.26 -18.23 9.86
N ALA A 718 35.64 -19.36 9.25
CA ALA A 718 36.06 -19.38 7.85
C ALA A 718 34.92 -18.99 6.87
N MET A 719 33.67 -19.35 7.18
CA MET A 719 32.51 -18.94 6.38
C MET A 719 32.21 -17.44 6.43
N THR A 720 32.64 -16.69 7.45
CA THR A 720 32.34 -15.25 7.59
C THR A 720 32.87 -14.37 6.45
N HIS A 721 33.80 -14.91 5.65
CA HIS A 721 34.42 -14.26 4.49
C HIS A 721 33.74 -14.60 3.16
N MET A 722 32.68 -15.41 3.18
CA MET A 722 31.92 -15.79 1.98
C MET A 722 30.85 -14.74 1.69
N ARG A 723 30.84 -14.22 0.45
CA ARG A 723 29.89 -13.19 0.01
C ARG A 723 28.74 -13.78 -0.80
N GLY A 724 29.08 -14.54 -1.85
CA GLY A 724 28.11 -15.05 -2.81
C GLY A 724 27.46 -13.94 -3.65
N ILE A 725 26.20 -14.10 -4.03
CA ILE A 725 25.43 -13.11 -4.83
C ILE A 725 24.48 -12.35 -3.90
N LEU A 726 24.47 -11.01 -3.95
CA LEU A 726 23.73 -10.17 -3.00
C LEU A 726 22.35 -9.68 -3.48
N GLY A 727 21.97 -9.99 -4.72
CA GLY A 727 20.70 -9.58 -5.30
C GLY A 727 19.47 -10.17 -4.61
N ASP A 728 18.31 -9.55 -4.86
CA ASP A 728 17.01 -9.94 -4.34
C ASP A 728 16.44 -11.15 -5.09
N ARG A 729 16.50 -12.32 -4.44
CA ARG A 729 16.09 -13.61 -5.04
C ARG A 729 14.57 -13.74 -5.17
N ASP A 730 13.80 -13.11 -4.28
CA ASP A 730 12.33 -13.07 -4.37
C ASP A 730 11.88 -12.24 -5.56
N LYS A 731 12.54 -11.10 -5.82
CA LYS A 731 12.29 -10.32 -7.05
C LYS A 731 12.63 -11.10 -8.30
N LEU A 732 13.76 -11.82 -8.32
CA LEU A 732 14.12 -12.65 -9.46
C LEU A 732 13.09 -13.76 -9.71
N TRP A 733 12.56 -14.35 -8.64
CA TRP A 733 11.49 -15.34 -8.69
C TRP A 733 10.20 -14.74 -9.28
N LYS A 734 9.76 -13.59 -8.78
CA LYS A 734 8.57 -12.88 -9.30
C LYS A 734 8.73 -12.49 -10.76
N LEU A 735 9.88 -11.93 -11.13
CA LEU A 735 10.19 -11.57 -12.51
C LEU A 735 10.11 -12.79 -13.44
N SER A 736 10.65 -13.93 -13.01
CA SER A 736 10.64 -15.17 -13.80
C SER A 736 9.24 -15.72 -14.10
N LYS A 737 8.23 -15.28 -13.34
CA LYS A 737 6.81 -15.62 -13.50
C LYS A 737 5.97 -14.51 -14.11
N SER A 738 6.53 -13.32 -14.30
CA SER A 738 5.79 -12.18 -14.84
C SER A 738 5.33 -12.41 -16.29
N ASP A 739 4.26 -11.73 -16.71
CA ASP A 739 3.79 -11.77 -18.08
C ASP A 739 4.86 -11.31 -19.08
N SER A 740 5.68 -10.33 -18.67
CA SER A 740 6.82 -9.87 -19.47
C SER A 740 7.82 -10.98 -19.75
N ALA A 741 7.99 -11.93 -18.84
CA ALA A 741 8.87 -13.08 -19.02
C ALA A 741 8.24 -14.20 -19.87
N ASN A 742 6.94 -14.15 -20.20
CA ASN A 742 6.25 -15.16 -21.00
C ASN A 742 6.54 -15.09 -22.50
N ASP A 743 7.20 -14.04 -22.97
CA ASP A 743 7.72 -13.97 -24.34
C ASP A 743 8.74 -15.10 -24.58
N PRO A 744 8.57 -15.93 -25.65
CA PRO A 744 9.48 -17.03 -25.98
C PRO A 744 10.96 -16.65 -26.07
N LYS A 745 11.29 -15.37 -26.37
CA LYS A 745 12.69 -14.91 -26.40
C LYS A 745 13.40 -15.06 -25.05
N PHE A 746 12.65 -15.10 -23.94
CA PHE A 746 13.18 -15.25 -22.58
C PHE A 746 13.30 -16.71 -22.10
N ASP A 747 12.99 -17.72 -22.92
CA ASP A 747 13.08 -19.14 -22.52
C ASP A 747 14.49 -19.54 -22.08
N GLY A 748 15.52 -18.95 -22.69
CA GLY A 748 16.92 -19.12 -22.29
C GLY A 748 17.21 -18.52 -20.91
N ALA A 749 16.73 -17.29 -20.69
CA ALA A 749 16.88 -16.58 -19.42
C ALA A 749 16.11 -17.26 -18.28
N LYS A 750 14.88 -17.74 -18.52
CA LYS A 750 14.06 -18.50 -17.57
C LYS A 750 14.79 -19.73 -17.02
N LYS A 751 15.50 -20.48 -17.88
CA LYS A 751 16.32 -21.62 -17.44
C LYS A 751 17.43 -21.19 -16.48
N LYS A 752 18.09 -20.05 -16.77
CA LYS A 752 19.15 -19.48 -15.92
C LYS A 752 18.62 -18.93 -14.60
N TRP A 753 17.53 -18.16 -14.63
CA TRP A 753 16.86 -17.66 -13.42
C TRP A 753 16.40 -18.80 -12.52
N LYS A 754 15.88 -19.90 -13.08
CA LYS A 754 15.52 -21.10 -12.31
C LYS A 754 16.71 -21.72 -11.59
N VAL A 755 17.90 -21.71 -12.18
CA VAL A 755 19.13 -22.18 -11.52
C VAL A 755 19.52 -21.22 -10.38
N LEU A 756 19.49 -19.91 -10.63
CA LEU A 756 19.85 -18.88 -9.64
C LEU A 756 18.87 -18.81 -8.46
N THR A 757 17.58 -19.08 -8.68
CA THR A 757 16.56 -19.10 -7.63
C THR A 757 16.44 -20.46 -6.94
N ALA A 758 17.05 -21.54 -7.43
CA ALA A 758 16.94 -22.86 -6.81
C ALA A 758 17.62 -22.97 -5.42
N ILE A 759 18.62 -22.13 -5.14
CA ILE A 759 19.41 -22.17 -3.91
C ILE A 759 19.71 -20.75 -3.42
N ASN A 760 19.82 -20.56 -2.11
CA ASN A 760 20.22 -19.27 -1.55
C ASN A 760 21.74 -19.08 -1.70
N LEU A 761 22.12 -18.08 -2.50
CA LEU A 761 23.50 -17.73 -2.84
C LEU A 761 24.02 -16.53 -2.03
N ASN A 762 23.22 -15.91 -1.16
CA ASN A 762 23.61 -14.75 -0.37
C ASN A 762 24.19 -15.19 0.98
N PHE A 763 25.49 -15.47 1.02
CA PHE A 763 26.19 -15.88 2.24
C PHE A 763 26.47 -14.72 3.19
N GLN A 764 26.42 -13.48 2.71
CA GLN A 764 26.54 -12.30 3.55
C GLN A 764 25.38 -12.20 4.56
N SER A 765 24.19 -12.68 4.21
CA SER A 765 23.03 -12.73 5.12
C SER A 765 23.28 -13.54 6.40
N TYR A 766 24.18 -14.55 6.34
CA TYR A 766 24.52 -15.40 7.49
C TYR A 766 25.65 -14.84 8.36
N LYS A 767 26.41 -13.86 7.87
CA LYS A 767 27.69 -13.42 8.44
C LYS A 767 27.62 -13.11 9.93
N ALA A 768 26.64 -12.32 10.37
CA ALA A 768 26.52 -11.88 11.77
C ALA A 768 26.28 -13.05 12.74
N LYS A 769 25.46 -14.02 12.34
CA LYS A 769 25.13 -15.19 13.16
C LYS A 769 26.24 -16.24 13.13
N VAL A 770 26.82 -16.47 11.95
CA VAL A 770 27.95 -17.37 11.74
C VAL A 770 29.21 -16.91 12.49
N ALA A 771 29.45 -15.60 12.61
CA ALA A 771 30.56 -15.06 13.40
C ALA A 771 30.50 -15.45 14.89
N ASN A 772 29.32 -15.79 15.41
CA ASN A 772 29.13 -16.25 16.79
C ASN A 772 29.19 -17.78 16.93
N GLY A 773 29.51 -18.51 15.85
CA GLY A 773 29.51 -19.98 15.80
C GLY A 773 30.39 -20.64 16.87
N GLU A 774 31.62 -20.13 17.05
CA GLU A 774 32.55 -20.68 18.05
C GLU A 774 32.03 -20.48 19.49
N LEU A 775 31.52 -19.27 19.77
CA LEU A 775 30.97 -18.91 21.07
C LEU A 775 29.74 -19.75 21.42
N VAL A 776 28.82 -19.96 20.46
CA VAL A 776 27.61 -20.75 20.71
C VAL A 776 27.95 -22.23 20.93
N VAL A 777 28.90 -22.80 20.17
CA VAL A 777 29.36 -24.18 20.39
C VAL A 777 29.97 -24.35 21.78
N SER A 778 30.81 -23.40 22.21
CA SER A 778 31.39 -23.42 23.56
C SER A 778 30.32 -23.33 24.65
N THR A 779 29.33 -22.45 24.47
CA THR A 779 28.21 -22.27 25.42
C THR A 779 27.35 -23.53 25.53
N LEU A 780 26.97 -24.11 24.39
CA LEU A 780 26.18 -25.34 24.34
C LEU A 780 26.95 -26.51 24.97
N LYS A 781 28.26 -26.63 24.70
CA LYS A 781 29.11 -27.62 25.36
C LYS A 781 29.09 -27.47 26.88
N ASN A 782 29.16 -26.25 27.40
CA ASN A 782 29.06 -26.01 28.85
C ASN A 782 27.69 -26.42 29.42
N HIS A 783 26.59 -26.15 28.70
CA HIS A 783 25.26 -26.63 29.11
C HIS A 783 25.19 -28.15 29.19
N PHE A 784 25.75 -28.87 28.20
CA PHE A 784 25.82 -30.33 28.20
C PHE A 784 26.79 -30.88 29.27
N ASP A 785 27.96 -30.24 29.47
CA ASP A 785 28.92 -30.63 30.51
C ASP A 785 28.32 -30.45 31.92
N HIS A 786 27.40 -29.50 32.11
CA HIS A 786 26.66 -29.36 33.37
C HIS A 786 25.69 -30.51 33.60
N ILE A 787 24.84 -30.85 32.62
CA ILE A 787 23.83 -31.91 32.80
C ILE A 787 24.43 -33.33 32.82
N PHE A 788 25.57 -33.56 32.17
CA PHE A 788 26.27 -34.85 32.21
C PHE A 788 27.30 -34.95 33.35
N GLY A 789 27.45 -33.91 34.18
CA GLY A 789 28.30 -33.94 35.36
C GLY A 789 29.80 -33.84 35.09
N HIS A 790 30.19 -33.30 33.93
CA HIS A 790 31.59 -33.11 33.53
C HIS A 790 32.21 -31.81 34.06
N SER A 791 31.40 -30.88 34.56
CA SER A 791 31.86 -29.66 35.25
C SER A 791 31.83 -29.84 36.77
N LYS A 792 32.91 -29.47 37.47
CA LYS A 792 32.90 -29.40 38.94
C LYS A 792 32.09 -28.19 39.36
N SER A 793 31.06 -28.41 40.18
CA SER A 793 30.35 -27.38 40.93
C SER A 793 31.36 -26.43 41.58
N GLY A 794 31.51 -25.23 41.01
CA GLY A 794 32.15 -24.11 41.66
C GLY A 794 31.16 -23.49 42.64
N ASP A 795 31.38 -23.73 43.93
CA ASP A 795 30.88 -22.96 45.07
C ASP A 795 29.46 -22.41 45.00
N HIS A 796 28.45 -23.27 45.06
CA HIS A 796 27.24 -22.97 45.83
C HIS A 796 26.97 -24.10 46.82
N LYS A 797 27.36 -23.87 48.07
CA LYS A 797 27.02 -24.72 49.21
C LYS A 797 25.51 -24.70 49.42
N THR A 798 24.84 -25.79 49.07
CA THR A 798 23.52 -26.15 49.62
C THR A 798 23.72 -27.28 50.62
N VAL A 799 23.72 -26.91 51.90
CA VAL A 799 23.74 -27.83 53.04
C VAL A 799 22.30 -28.22 53.34
N ILE A 800 22.00 -29.52 53.31
CA ILE A 800 20.76 -30.08 53.87
C ILE A 800 21.00 -30.31 55.36
N VAL A 801 20.13 -29.79 56.25
CA VAL A 801 20.10 -30.16 57.67
C VAL A 801 18.66 -30.41 58.11
N GLU A 802 18.44 -31.56 58.76
CA GLU A 802 17.19 -31.96 59.40
C GLU A 802 16.89 -31.21 60.71
N LYS A 803 15.59 -31.14 61.02
CA LYS A 803 14.90 -30.57 62.19
C LYS A 803 15.56 -30.77 63.57
N HIS A 804 15.54 -29.72 64.41
CA HIS A 804 14.62 -29.66 65.57
C HIS A 804 14.55 -28.29 66.31
N ASN A 805 13.31 -27.88 66.59
CA ASN A 805 12.71 -26.93 67.55
C ASN A 805 13.58 -25.99 68.42
N ASN A 806 13.36 -24.67 68.27
CA ASN A 806 12.67 -23.85 69.30
C ASN A 806 12.19 -22.50 68.70
N TRP A 807 10.97 -22.51 68.18
CA TRP A 807 10.33 -21.56 67.27
C TRP A 807 10.21 -20.08 67.70
N ILE A 808 10.06 -19.72 68.97
CA ILE A 808 9.56 -18.35 69.29
C ILE A 808 10.67 -17.28 69.33
N LEU A 809 11.91 -17.62 69.70
CA LEU A 809 13.04 -16.67 69.66
C LEU A 809 13.71 -16.60 68.27
N ILE A 810 13.63 -17.72 67.52
CA ILE A 810 14.18 -17.86 66.16
C ILE A 810 13.34 -17.08 65.16
N ILE A 811 12.01 -17.02 65.29
CA ILE A 811 11.17 -16.23 64.37
C ILE A 811 11.60 -14.75 64.36
N GLY A 812 11.93 -14.15 65.52
CA GLY A 812 12.37 -12.75 65.57
C GLY A 812 13.73 -12.49 64.86
N ILE A 813 14.71 -13.38 65.08
CA ILE A 813 16.06 -13.26 64.49
C ILE A 813 16.06 -13.70 63.01
N SER A 814 15.30 -14.73 62.66
CA SER A 814 15.14 -15.21 61.28
C SER A 814 14.33 -14.26 60.42
N PHE A 815 13.35 -13.52 60.96
CA PHE A 815 12.74 -12.40 60.24
C PHE A 815 13.78 -11.31 59.97
N GLY A 816 14.60 -10.94 60.97
CA GLY A 816 15.69 -9.98 60.78
C GLY A 816 16.71 -10.43 59.72
N ILE A 817 17.18 -11.68 59.78
CA ILE A 817 18.15 -12.26 58.83
C ILE A 817 17.52 -12.46 57.45
N PHE A 818 16.25 -12.84 57.34
CA PHE A 818 15.53 -12.96 56.08
C PHE A 818 15.33 -11.59 55.43
N PHE A 819 14.97 -10.56 56.20
CA PHE A 819 14.89 -9.21 55.67
C PHE A 819 16.26 -8.65 55.31
N LEU A 820 17.32 -8.98 56.07
CA LEU A 820 18.70 -8.62 55.72
C LEU A 820 19.21 -9.35 54.48
N SER A 821 18.92 -10.64 54.32
CA SER A 821 19.32 -11.43 53.15
C SER A 821 18.49 -11.06 51.93
N ALA A 822 17.19 -10.82 52.08
CA ALA A 822 16.34 -10.27 51.02
C ALA A 822 16.77 -8.85 50.64
N ALA A 823 17.12 -7.99 51.60
CA ALA A 823 17.68 -6.66 51.33
C ALA A 823 19.05 -6.76 50.67
N ALA A 824 19.88 -7.75 51.01
CA ALA A 824 21.16 -7.99 50.36
C ALA A 824 20.98 -8.49 48.92
N VAL A 825 20.05 -9.42 48.68
CA VAL A 825 19.71 -9.91 47.33
C VAL A 825 19.09 -8.80 46.48
N LEU A 826 18.20 -8.00 47.04
CA LEU A 826 17.64 -6.80 46.39
C LEU A 826 18.73 -5.76 46.13
N GLY A 827 19.64 -5.54 47.08
CA GLY A 827 20.81 -4.68 46.91
C GLY A 827 21.70 -5.15 45.76
N ILE A 828 22.08 -6.42 45.74
CA ILE A 828 22.89 -7.05 44.66
C ILE A 828 22.16 -6.97 43.32
N TYR A 829 20.86 -7.27 43.28
CA TYR A 829 20.04 -7.11 42.07
C TYR A 829 20.06 -5.65 41.60
N GLY A 830 19.92 -4.69 42.50
CA GLY A 830 20.02 -3.26 42.23
C GLY A 830 21.36 -2.79 41.68
N PHE A 831 22.45 -3.55 41.85
CA PHE A 831 23.75 -3.25 41.22
C PHE A 831 23.86 -3.79 39.77
N THR A 832 23.00 -4.72 39.36
CA THR A 832 22.92 -5.20 37.96
C THR A 832 22.22 -4.17 37.06
N GLU A 833 22.55 -4.09 35.77
CA GLU A 833 21.87 -3.16 34.85
C GLU A 833 20.35 -3.38 34.78
N LYS A 834 19.91 -4.66 34.75
CA LYS A 834 18.49 -5.01 34.76
C LYS A 834 17.81 -4.55 36.04
N GLY A 835 18.43 -4.75 37.20
CA GLY A 835 17.88 -4.30 38.47
C GLY A 835 17.90 -2.78 38.64
N LYS A 836 18.94 -2.07 38.18
CA LYS A 836 18.95 -0.60 38.09
C LYS A 836 17.77 -0.08 37.27
N LYS A 837 17.54 -0.64 36.08
CA LYS A 837 16.41 -0.27 35.21
C LYS A 837 15.06 -0.57 35.87
N HIS A 838 14.94 -1.73 36.52
CA HIS A 838 13.72 -2.14 37.21
C HIS A 838 13.41 -1.25 38.43
N TYR A 839 14.39 -0.98 39.28
CA TYR A 839 14.25 -0.09 40.43
C TYR A 839 13.99 1.35 40.02
N LYS A 840 14.61 1.82 38.93
CA LYS A 840 14.27 3.13 38.34
C LYS A 840 12.80 3.14 37.90
N LYS A 841 12.30 2.10 37.22
CA LYS A 841 10.88 2.02 36.80
C LYS A 841 9.91 1.99 37.99
N ILE A 842 10.23 1.22 39.04
CA ILE A 842 9.44 1.18 40.29
C ILE A 842 9.46 2.55 40.98
N TRP A 843 10.65 3.15 41.10
CA TRP A 843 10.81 4.47 41.70
C TRP A 843 10.03 5.53 40.94
N PHE A 844 10.09 5.53 39.60
CA PHE A 844 9.28 6.41 38.76
C PHE A 844 7.79 6.17 38.95
N TYR A 845 7.34 4.93 39.07
CA TYR A 845 5.92 4.63 39.24
C TYR A 845 5.34 5.12 40.59
N TYR A 846 6.11 5.01 41.68
CA TYR A 846 5.64 5.33 43.04
C TYR A 846 6.04 6.71 43.55
N PHE A 847 7.24 7.20 43.22
CA PHE A 847 7.91 8.31 43.90
C PHE A 847 8.38 9.45 42.98
N ALA A 848 8.35 9.31 41.65
CA ALA A 848 8.81 10.39 40.77
C ALA A 848 8.00 11.67 40.95
N LYS A 849 8.69 12.80 40.80
CA LYS A 849 8.08 14.13 40.81
C LYS A 849 7.42 14.42 39.45
N PRO A 850 6.41 15.31 39.38
CA PRO A 850 5.78 15.69 38.12
C PRO A 850 6.77 16.10 37.02
N GLU A 851 7.80 16.87 37.37
CA GLU A 851 8.87 17.32 36.47
C GLU A 851 9.57 16.15 35.74
N GLU A 852 9.74 15.00 36.41
CA GLU A 852 10.41 13.84 35.84
C GLU A 852 9.50 13.06 34.89
N PHE A 853 8.17 13.12 35.10
CA PHE A 853 7.20 12.60 34.13
C PHE A 853 7.15 13.47 32.88
N GLU A 854 7.20 14.79 33.04
CA GLU A 854 7.24 15.74 31.93
C GLU A 854 8.47 15.51 31.05
N ALA A 855 9.65 15.33 31.65
CA ALA A 855 10.88 15.00 30.93
C ALA A 855 10.77 13.69 30.11
N ARG A 856 10.01 12.70 30.60
CA ARG A 856 9.76 11.43 29.89
C ARG A 856 8.74 11.58 28.76
N TRP A 857 7.63 12.26 29.01
CA TRP A 857 6.57 12.43 28.02
C TRP A 857 6.94 13.35 26.87
N ARG A 858 7.99 14.19 27.01
CA ARG A 858 8.55 14.96 25.90
C ARG A 858 8.92 14.11 24.68
N PHE A 859 9.22 12.82 24.88
CA PHE A 859 9.50 11.89 23.78
C PHE A 859 8.29 11.06 23.32
N SER A 860 7.12 11.26 23.93
CA SER A 860 5.96 10.40 23.69
C SER A 860 5.48 10.44 22.24
N MET A 861 5.47 11.61 21.59
CA MET A 861 5.13 11.72 20.17
C MET A 861 6.03 10.85 19.30
N PHE A 862 7.35 10.89 19.50
CA PHE A 862 8.30 10.06 18.73
C PHE A 862 8.14 8.57 18.99
N MET A 863 7.65 8.17 20.17
CA MET A 863 7.39 6.76 20.50
C MET A 863 6.05 6.25 19.95
N ASP A 864 5.10 7.14 19.68
CA ASP A 864 3.76 6.81 19.16
C ASP A 864 3.67 7.00 17.64
N MET A 865 4.59 7.72 16.99
CA MET A 865 4.54 7.96 15.55
C MET A 865 5.09 6.78 14.74
N GLU A 866 4.22 6.12 13.97
CA GLU A 866 4.58 5.11 12.96
C GLU A 866 4.06 5.60 11.59
N ASN A 867 4.93 5.75 10.58
CA ASN A 867 4.58 6.26 9.23
C ASN A 867 3.82 7.60 9.22
N GLY A 868 4.19 8.54 10.10
CA GLY A 868 3.54 9.85 10.19
C GLY A 868 2.16 9.85 10.87
N LYS A 869 1.76 8.76 11.53
CA LYS A 869 0.47 8.63 12.23
C LYS A 869 0.67 8.14 13.67
N HIS A 870 -0.25 8.53 14.56
CA HIS A 870 -0.26 8.13 15.96
C HIS A 870 -0.72 6.67 16.10
N ALA A 871 0.19 5.76 16.43
CA ALA A 871 -0.03 4.31 16.51
C ALA A 871 -1.17 3.96 17.48
N LEU A 872 -1.31 4.64 18.62
CA LEU A 872 -2.43 4.41 19.55
C LEU A 872 -3.78 4.80 18.94
N LEU A 873 -3.87 5.98 18.32
CA LEU A 873 -5.12 6.49 17.75
C LEU A 873 -5.52 5.72 16.49
N ASP A 874 -4.55 5.33 15.66
CA ASP A 874 -4.79 4.50 14.48
C ASP A 874 -5.20 3.07 14.85
N ALA A 875 -4.55 2.45 15.85
CA ALA A 875 -4.99 1.15 16.36
C ALA A 875 -6.42 1.19 16.91
N VAL A 876 -6.83 2.31 17.52
CA VAL A 876 -8.21 2.52 17.98
C VAL A 876 -9.17 2.68 16.80
N ARG A 877 -8.82 3.47 15.79
CA ARG A 877 -9.64 3.64 14.57
C ARG A 877 -9.87 2.32 13.85
N GLU A 878 -8.84 1.46 13.80
CA GLU A 878 -8.87 0.14 13.17
C GLU A 878 -9.46 -0.95 14.08
N THR A 879 -9.87 -0.61 15.30
CA THR A 879 -10.36 -1.55 16.32
C THR A 879 -9.38 -2.69 16.66
N ASN A 880 -8.08 -2.44 16.48
CA ASN A 880 -7.02 -3.39 16.71
C ASN A 880 -6.55 -3.38 18.17
N HIS A 881 -7.13 -4.28 18.97
CA HIS A 881 -6.82 -4.41 20.40
C HIS A 881 -5.34 -4.77 20.67
N THR A 882 -4.69 -5.53 19.77
CA THR A 882 -3.30 -5.99 19.95
C THR A 882 -2.33 -4.82 19.77
N ASN A 883 -2.49 -4.06 18.69
CA ASN A 883 -1.64 -2.89 18.42
C ASN A 883 -1.86 -1.80 19.49
N MET A 884 -3.11 -1.58 19.91
CA MET A 884 -3.41 -0.66 21.01
C MET A 884 -2.72 -1.10 22.31
N LEU A 885 -2.77 -2.39 22.66
CA LEU A 885 -2.09 -2.91 23.86
C LEU A 885 -0.55 -2.78 23.74
N ASN A 886 0.01 -2.99 22.56
CA ASN A 886 1.44 -2.84 22.33
C ASN A 886 1.89 -1.39 22.50
N ALA A 887 1.15 -0.43 21.93
CA ALA A 887 1.40 1.00 22.12
C ALA A 887 1.32 1.38 23.61
N LEU A 888 0.26 0.96 24.31
CA LEU A 888 0.11 1.20 25.75
C LEU A 888 1.24 0.59 26.59
N LYS A 889 1.76 -0.59 26.21
CA LYS A 889 2.90 -1.24 26.88
C LYS A 889 4.23 -0.52 26.66
N ARG A 890 4.41 0.14 25.52
CA ARG A 890 5.56 1.03 25.24
C ARG A 890 5.49 2.34 26.06
N GLY A 891 4.35 2.61 26.69
CA GLY A 891 4.14 3.74 27.59
C GLY A 891 3.85 5.06 26.87
N VAL A 892 3.24 4.99 25.69
CA VAL A 892 2.73 6.17 24.96
C VAL A 892 1.73 6.97 25.81
N TYR A 893 1.61 8.26 25.54
CA TYR A 893 0.68 9.13 26.23
C TYR A 893 -0.78 8.81 25.87
N VAL A 894 -1.46 8.08 26.76
CA VAL A 894 -2.81 7.55 26.55
C VAL A 894 -3.91 8.60 26.28
N ASN A 895 -3.66 9.85 26.66
CA ASN A 895 -4.61 10.95 26.55
C ASN A 895 -4.40 11.83 25.30
N ALA A 896 -3.62 11.35 24.33
CA ALA A 896 -3.42 12.03 23.06
C ALA A 896 -4.75 12.30 22.34
N TYR A 897 -4.90 13.53 21.82
CA TYR A 897 -5.98 13.96 20.94
C TYR A 897 -5.59 13.74 19.48
N ASN A 898 -6.56 13.33 18.66
CA ASN A 898 -6.41 13.38 17.22
C ASN A 898 -6.65 14.81 16.68
N LYS A 899 -6.39 15.02 15.38
CA LYS A 899 -6.61 16.31 14.70
C LYS A 899 -8.05 16.83 14.76
N PHE A 900 -9.01 15.97 15.09
CA PHE A 900 -10.42 16.32 15.26
C PHE A 900 -10.81 16.54 16.73
N GLY A 901 -9.84 16.70 17.64
CA GLY A 901 -10.09 16.97 19.05
C GLY A 901 -10.75 15.82 19.80
N ASN A 902 -10.52 14.55 19.44
CA ASN A 902 -10.98 13.38 20.19
C ASN A 902 -9.80 12.53 20.69
N THR A 903 -9.88 12.03 21.92
CA THR A 903 -8.92 11.04 22.43
C THR A 903 -9.28 9.61 22.03
N ALA A 904 -8.34 8.68 22.18
CA ALA A 904 -8.57 7.24 22.03
C ALA A 904 -9.81 6.74 22.82
N LEU A 905 -10.04 7.29 24.02
CA LEU A 905 -11.18 6.92 24.86
C LEU A 905 -12.52 7.41 24.27
N HIS A 906 -12.55 8.60 23.67
CA HIS A 906 -13.75 9.10 22.99
C HIS A 906 -14.13 8.24 21.78
N LEU A 907 -13.14 7.88 20.96
CA LEU A 907 -13.34 7.07 19.75
C LEU A 907 -13.85 5.66 20.09
N THR A 908 -13.21 5.00 21.08
CA THR A 908 -13.63 3.66 21.53
C THR A 908 -15.00 3.65 22.18
N ALA A 909 -15.35 4.69 22.95
CA ALA A 909 -16.66 4.82 23.58
C ALA A 909 -17.78 5.04 22.53
N ARG A 910 -17.56 5.95 21.57
CA ARG A 910 -18.48 6.17 20.43
C ARG A 910 -18.70 4.90 19.60
N GLY A 911 -17.66 4.09 19.42
CA GLY A 911 -17.73 2.80 18.70
C GLY A 911 -18.33 1.63 19.50
N GLY A 912 -18.55 1.77 20.81
CA GLY A 912 -19.08 0.69 21.65
C GLY A 912 -18.05 -0.41 21.98
N HIS A 913 -16.75 -0.12 21.83
CA HIS A 913 -15.67 -1.09 22.02
C HIS A 913 -15.29 -1.23 23.51
N TRP A 914 -16.21 -1.76 24.33
CA TRP A 914 -16.09 -1.82 25.78
C TRP A 914 -14.79 -2.46 26.31
N LYS A 915 -14.21 -3.46 25.61
CA LYS A 915 -12.92 -4.07 25.99
C LYS A 915 -11.76 -3.08 25.87
N MET A 916 -11.78 -2.29 24.80
CA MET A 916 -10.76 -1.26 24.56
C MET A 916 -10.92 -0.10 25.54
N VAL A 917 -12.15 0.31 25.82
CA VAL A 917 -12.48 1.29 26.88
C VAL A 917 -11.95 0.82 28.24
N GLU A 918 -12.22 -0.44 28.63
CA GLU A 918 -11.72 -0.99 29.89
C GLU A 918 -10.19 -1.00 29.95
N LEU A 919 -9.53 -1.35 28.84
CA LEU A 919 -8.07 -1.38 28.77
C LEU A 919 -7.47 0.03 28.90
N LEU A 920 -7.96 1.00 28.13
CA LEU A 920 -7.50 2.39 28.19
C LEU A 920 -7.65 2.98 29.61
N ILE A 921 -8.80 2.76 30.26
CA ILE A 921 -9.04 3.21 31.64
C ILE A 921 -8.02 2.57 32.61
N LYS A 922 -7.73 1.27 32.49
CA LYS A 922 -6.74 0.59 33.33
C LYS A 922 -5.32 1.11 33.15
N TYR A 923 -5.00 1.64 31.97
CA TYR A 923 -3.72 2.30 31.66
C TYR A 923 -3.68 3.79 32.00
N GLY A 924 -4.72 4.29 32.69
CA GLY A 924 -4.76 5.66 33.22
C GLY A 924 -5.33 6.70 32.26
N ALA A 925 -6.12 6.28 31.26
CA ALA A 925 -6.88 7.22 30.43
C ALA A 925 -7.79 8.10 31.30
N ASP A 926 -7.70 9.41 31.09
CA ASP A 926 -8.48 10.38 31.85
C ASP A 926 -9.88 10.52 31.24
N ARG A 927 -10.87 10.12 32.03
CA ARG A 927 -12.28 10.07 31.65
C ARG A 927 -12.96 11.44 31.74
N SER A 928 -12.31 12.42 32.38
CA SER A 928 -12.81 13.78 32.51
C SER A 928 -12.41 14.69 31.35
N LEU A 929 -11.53 14.22 30.47
CA LEU A 929 -11.14 14.96 29.28
C LEU A 929 -12.35 15.17 28.37
N LEU A 930 -12.44 16.39 27.87
CA LEU A 930 -13.49 16.79 26.94
C LEU A 930 -12.94 16.80 25.51
N ASN A 931 -13.74 16.36 24.56
CA ASN A 931 -13.45 16.55 23.14
C ASN A 931 -13.82 17.96 22.65
N TYR A 932 -13.66 18.22 21.36
CA TYR A 932 -14.02 19.51 20.74
C TYR A 932 -15.50 19.92 20.92
N LYS A 933 -16.39 18.97 21.24
CA LYS A 933 -17.80 19.24 21.55
C LYS A 933 -18.07 19.49 23.03
N ASN A 934 -17.03 19.60 23.85
CA ASN A 934 -17.12 19.65 25.30
C ASN A 934 -17.83 18.44 25.92
N LEU A 935 -17.72 17.26 25.30
CA LEU A 935 -18.27 16.01 25.81
C LEU A 935 -17.16 15.13 26.38
N THR A 936 -17.45 14.43 27.49
CA THR A 936 -16.59 13.35 27.98
C THR A 936 -16.73 12.11 27.08
N ALA A 937 -15.78 11.19 27.18
CA ALA A 937 -15.86 9.92 26.44
C ALA A 937 -17.15 9.12 26.75
N GLU A 938 -17.64 9.16 27.99
CA GLU A 938 -18.89 8.51 28.38
C GLU A 938 -20.11 9.14 27.69
N GLN A 939 -20.13 10.46 27.57
CA GLN A 939 -21.19 11.22 26.88
C GLN A 939 -21.18 11.02 25.36
N CYS A 940 -20.07 10.52 24.79
CA CYS A 940 -19.99 10.17 23.37
C CYS A 940 -20.61 8.81 23.03
N ILE A 941 -21.07 8.03 24.02
CA ILE A 941 -21.75 6.75 23.81
C ILE A 941 -23.14 7.05 23.22
N PRO A 942 -23.47 6.55 22.02
CA PRO A 942 -24.79 6.77 21.43
C PRO A 942 -25.92 6.22 22.31
N VAL A 943 -26.94 7.04 22.57
CA VAL A 943 -28.15 6.60 23.29
C VAL A 943 -29.08 5.94 22.26
N PRO A 944 -29.55 4.70 22.50
CA PRO A 944 -30.51 4.04 21.62
C PRO A 944 -31.88 4.71 21.79
N ASN A 945 -32.09 5.85 21.11
CA ASN A 945 -33.38 6.48 20.75
C ASN A 945 -33.25 7.92 20.21
N GLU A 946 -32.05 8.51 20.16
CA GLU A 946 -31.89 9.81 19.49
C GLU A 946 -31.56 9.61 18.01
N ARG A 947 -32.53 9.97 17.16
CA ARG A 947 -32.26 10.29 15.75
C ARG A 947 -31.19 11.37 15.74
N THR A 948 -29.98 11.02 15.35
CA THR A 948 -28.91 12.00 15.13
C THR A 948 -29.36 12.99 14.05
N ALA A 949 -29.41 14.28 14.40
CA ALA A 949 -29.51 15.35 13.43
C ALA A 949 -28.28 15.30 12.50
N GLY A 950 -28.53 15.19 11.20
CA GLY A 950 -27.52 14.94 10.17
C GLY A 950 -27.63 13.52 9.59
N GLY A 951 -28.65 13.31 8.76
CA GLY A 951 -28.91 12.03 8.11
C GLY A 951 -27.74 11.56 7.25
N LYS A 952 -27.03 10.53 7.71
CA LYS A 952 -26.36 9.55 6.86
C LYS A 952 -26.63 8.17 7.42
N GLU A 953 -27.32 7.35 6.63
CA GLU A 953 -27.42 5.92 6.85
C GLU A 953 -26.00 5.33 6.92
N VAL A 954 -25.70 4.63 8.01
CA VAL A 954 -24.52 3.79 8.08
C VAL A 954 -24.94 2.43 7.53
N ASP A 955 -24.51 2.16 6.30
CA ASP A 955 -24.58 0.83 5.69
C ASP A 955 -23.85 -0.17 6.59
N ASN A 956 -24.64 -1.07 7.18
CA ASN A 956 -24.36 -2.47 7.50
C ASN A 956 -25.28 -2.90 8.64
N ILE A 957 -26.25 -3.75 8.30
CA ILE A 957 -27.17 -4.44 9.21
C ILE A 957 -26.37 -5.51 9.98
N VAL A 958 -25.49 -5.07 10.87
CA VAL A 958 -25.19 -5.83 12.09
C VAL A 958 -26.30 -5.45 13.06
N SER A 959 -26.99 -6.47 13.60
CA SER A 959 -28.25 -6.32 14.32
C SER A 959 -28.22 -5.11 15.28
N LEU A 960 -29.24 -4.27 15.18
CA LEU A 960 -29.41 -3.08 16.04
C LEU A 960 -29.38 -3.47 17.54
N GLU A 961 -29.68 -4.74 17.85
CA GLU A 961 -29.59 -5.35 19.18
C GLU A 961 -28.15 -5.54 19.67
N ASP A 962 -27.21 -6.00 18.83
CA ASP A 962 -25.81 -6.25 19.21
C ASP A 962 -25.06 -4.93 19.52
N LYS A 963 -25.32 -3.86 18.75
CA LYS A 963 -24.77 -2.53 19.03
C LYS A 963 -25.34 -1.95 20.33
N THR A 964 -26.63 -2.17 20.60
CA THR A 964 -27.28 -1.75 21.85
C THR A 964 -26.65 -2.45 23.06
N GLU A 965 -26.34 -3.75 22.96
CA GLU A 965 -25.67 -4.49 24.02
C GLU A 965 -24.21 -4.05 24.22
N ALA A 966 -23.49 -3.74 23.13
CA ALA A 966 -22.13 -3.21 23.19
C ALA A 966 -22.06 -1.84 23.90
N TYR A 967 -23.01 -0.93 23.64
CA TYR A 967 -23.11 0.35 24.33
C TYR A 967 -23.47 0.20 25.82
N LYS A 968 -24.39 -0.71 26.16
CA LYS A 968 -24.71 -1.06 27.57
C LYS A 968 -23.47 -1.57 28.32
N LYS A 969 -22.70 -2.47 27.71
CA LYS A 969 -21.44 -2.97 28.28
C LYS A 969 -20.41 -1.85 28.43
N THR A 970 -20.33 -0.94 27.47
CA THR A 970 -19.43 0.22 27.53
C THR A 970 -19.79 1.13 28.71
N LEU A 971 -21.07 1.47 28.88
CA LEU A 971 -21.57 2.22 30.05
C LEU A 971 -21.27 1.49 31.37
N ALA A 972 -21.48 0.17 31.42
CA ALA A 972 -21.17 -0.63 32.59
C ALA A 972 -19.68 -0.58 32.97
N VAL A 973 -18.78 -0.48 32.00
CA VAL A 973 -17.34 -0.29 32.25
C VAL A 973 -17.07 1.09 32.87
N PHE A 974 -17.66 2.17 32.34
CA PHE A 974 -17.51 3.51 32.92
C PHE A 974 -18.01 3.57 34.36
N GLU A 975 -19.19 3.01 34.63
CA GLU A 975 -19.77 2.92 35.98
C GLU A 975 -18.91 2.05 36.92
N LYS A 976 -18.44 0.88 36.47
CA LYS A 976 -17.53 0.00 37.24
C LYS A 976 -16.26 0.71 37.72
N TYR A 977 -15.76 1.67 36.95
CA TYR A 977 -14.54 2.39 37.25
C TYR A 977 -14.77 3.84 37.71
N LYS A 978 -16.01 4.34 37.82
CA LYS A 978 -16.36 5.75 38.14
C LYS A 978 -15.48 6.37 39.24
N ASN A 979 -15.38 5.69 40.38
CA ASN A 979 -14.62 6.15 41.54
C ASN A 979 -13.20 5.57 41.65
N LYS A 980 -12.68 4.92 40.61
CA LYS A 980 -11.32 4.36 40.56
C LYS A 980 -10.41 5.26 39.75
N LYS A 981 -9.26 5.61 40.33
CA LYS A 981 -8.18 6.30 39.60
C LYS A 981 -7.08 5.28 39.28
N PHE A 982 -6.64 5.29 38.03
CA PHE A 982 -5.50 4.50 37.57
C PHE A 982 -4.33 5.45 37.32
N ARG A 983 -3.12 5.04 37.71
CA ARG A 983 -1.91 5.79 37.37
C ARG A 983 -1.67 5.67 35.87
N LYS A 984 -1.29 6.78 35.23
CA LYS A 984 -0.88 6.78 33.83
C LYS A 984 0.33 5.87 33.65
N ALA A 985 0.43 5.21 32.50
CA ALA A 985 1.60 4.41 32.16
C ALA A 985 2.87 5.27 32.18
N VAL A 986 3.97 4.68 32.68
CA VAL A 986 5.28 5.32 32.68
C VAL A 986 5.95 4.99 31.34
N PRO A 987 6.32 5.99 30.52
CA PRO A 987 7.09 5.77 29.30
C PRO A 987 8.44 5.12 29.63
N ASP A 988 8.88 4.20 28.77
CA ASP A 988 10.25 3.72 28.86
C ASP A 988 11.25 4.86 28.53
N VAL A 989 12.52 4.70 28.93
CA VAL A 989 13.57 5.66 28.59
C VAL A 989 13.74 5.68 27.07
N PHE A 990 13.54 6.85 26.45
CA PHE A 990 13.86 7.03 25.03
C PHE A 990 15.36 6.83 24.84
N PRO A 991 15.80 5.84 24.08
CA PRO A 991 17.22 5.55 23.92
C PRO A 991 17.88 6.64 23.08
N PHE A 992 19.02 7.17 23.52
CA PHE A 992 19.73 8.20 22.76
C PHE A 992 20.20 7.71 21.39
N THR A 993 20.36 6.40 21.20
CA THR A 993 20.64 5.77 19.89
C THR A 993 19.51 5.92 18.88
N SER A 994 18.32 6.32 19.32
CA SER A 994 17.18 6.65 18.46
C SER A 994 17.03 8.16 18.27
N PHE A 995 18.02 8.96 18.68
CA PHE A 995 18.04 10.36 18.32
C PHE A 995 18.33 10.54 16.83
N HIS A 996 17.68 11.53 16.25
CA HIS A 996 17.93 12.03 14.90
C HIS A 996 18.21 13.52 15.06
N ILE A 997 19.49 13.85 15.18
CA ILE A 997 20.00 15.18 15.48
C ILE A 997 20.35 15.89 14.18
N TYR A 998 19.83 17.10 14.04
CA TYR A 998 20.07 18.01 12.93
C TYR A 998 20.62 19.34 13.43
N PHE A 999 21.34 20.05 12.57
CA PHE A 999 22.03 21.29 12.93
C PHE A 999 21.48 22.46 12.11
N ASP A 1000 21.36 23.62 12.75
CA ASP A 1000 21.11 24.89 12.08
C ASP A 1000 22.31 25.30 11.22
N GLU A 1001 22.05 25.88 10.05
CA GLU A 1001 23.06 26.42 9.11
C GLU A 1001 23.97 27.46 9.78
N ASN A 1002 23.51 28.13 10.83
CA ASN A 1002 24.28 29.13 11.58
C ASN A 1002 25.20 28.51 12.65
N THR A 1003 25.16 27.20 12.85
CA THR A 1003 26.03 26.47 13.79
C THR A 1003 27.44 26.38 13.23
N GLU A 1004 28.46 26.49 14.08
CA GLU A 1004 29.85 26.47 13.63
C GLU A 1004 30.23 25.14 12.95
N GLU A 1005 30.63 25.20 11.68
CA GLU A 1005 30.91 24.02 10.84
C GLU A 1005 31.97 23.09 11.47
N ALA A 1006 33.01 23.66 12.10
CA ALA A 1006 34.04 22.89 12.80
C ALA A 1006 33.50 22.15 14.05
N LEU A 1007 32.50 22.71 14.71
CA LEU A 1007 31.82 22.06 15.84
C LEU A 1007 30.90 20.93 15.34
N VAL A 1008 30.15 21.19 14.27
CA VAL A 1008 29.31 20.20 13.59
C VAL A 1008 30.13 19.01 13.12
N HIS A 1009 31.23 19.23 12.39
CA HIS A 1009 32.09 18.16 11.91
C HIS A 1009 32.60 17.27 13.05
N ARG A 1010 33.14 17.87 14.12
CA ARG A 1010 33.65 17.10 15.29
C ARG A 1010 32.55 16.32 16.00
N PHE A 1011 31.37 16.93 16.15
CA PHE A 1011 30.23 16.27 16.78
C PHE A 1011 29.70 15.12 15.92
N SER A 1012 29.53 15.33 14.61
CA SER A 1012 29.13 14.30 13.65
C SER A 1012 30.14 13.16 13.52
N GLU A 1013 31.44 13.44 13.63
CA GLU A 1013 32.47 12.39 13.66
C GLU A 1013 32.32 11.49 14.91
N ARG A 1014 32.01 12.09 16.07
CA ARG A 1014 31.83 11.34 17.33
C ARG A 1014 30.48 10.63 17.43
N PHE A 1015 29.41 11.27 16.98
CA PHE A 1015 28.02 10.82 17.15
C PHE A 1015 27.32 10.49 15.82
N GLY A 1016 28.10 10.10 14.81
CA GLY A 1016 27.63 9.89 13.43
C GLY A 1016 26.44 8.94 13.25
N SER A 1017 26.19 8.03 14.20
CA SER A 1017 25.07 7.09 14.17
C SER A 1017 23.70 7.72 14.47
N ILE A 1018 23.68 8.93 15.06
CA ILE A 1018 22.47 9.64 15.48
C ILE A 1018 22.35 11.03 14.87
N THR A 1019 23.30 11.44 14.03
CA THR A 1019 23.33 12.72 13.32
C THR A 1019 23.05 12.51 11.84
N SER A 1020 22.30 13.41 11.20
CA SER A 1020 22.01 13.36 9.77
C SER A 1020 22.34 14.69 9.09
N HIS A 1021 22.75 14.62 7.81
CA HIS A 1021 23.13 15.77 6.98
C HIS A 1021 22.21 15.95 5.76
N ASP A 1022 21.32 14.99 5.50
CA ASP A 1022 20.39 15.02 4.35
C ASP A 1022 19.07 15.68 4.73
N ASP A 1023 18.43 16.36 3.77
CA ASP A 1023 17.30 17.30 3.91
C ASP A 1023 16.27 17.01 5.02
N ILE A 1024 15.71 18.08 5.60
CA ILE A 1024 14.75 18.06 6.71
C ILE A 1024 13.49 17.29 6.28
N SER A 1025 13.47 15.99 6.57
CA SER A 1025 12.35 15.09 6.30
C SER A 1025 12.00 14.29 7.57
N ILE A 1026 10.78 13.72 7.54
CA ILE A 1026 10.04 13.17 8.67
C ILE A 1026 10.90 12.25 9.55
N GLY A 1027 11.08 12.60 10.83
CA GLY A 1027 11.80 11.78 11.82
C GLY A 1027 12.79 12.50 12.75
N ILE A 1028 12.97 13.82 12.60
CA ILE A 1028 13.85 14.63 13.47
C ILE A 1028 13.39 14.56 14.93
N THR A 1029 14.32 14.30 15.84
CA THR A 1029 14.05 14.39 17.29
C THR A 1029 14.61 15.67 17.89
N HIS A 1030 15.84 16.05 17.52
CA HIS A 1030 16.52 17.24 18.04
C HIS A 1030 17.01 18.12 16.89
N TYR A 1031 16.90 19.43 17.10
CA TYR A 1031 17.47 20.43 16.22
C TYR A 1031 18.35 21.37 17.04
N VAL A 1032 19.65 21.37 16.72
CA VAL A 1032 20.64 22.15 17.43
C VAL A 1032 20.75 23.54 16.81
N VAL A 1033 20.65 24.56 17.64
CA VAL A 1033 20.67 25.95 17.20
C VAL A 1033 21.74 26.76 17.92
N LYS A 1034 22.29 27.74 17.21
CA LYS A 1034 23.15 28.75 17.79
C LYS A 1034 22.32 29.71 18.63
N THR A 1035 22.78 29.98 19.85
CA THR A 1035 22.12 30.91 20.77
C THR A 1035 23.04 32.04 21.22
N ASP A 1036 22.46 33.16 21.62
CA ASP A 1036 23.21 34.28 22.19
C ASP A 1036 23.72 33.97 23.62
N GLU A 1037 24.41 34.93 24.24
CA GLU A 1037 24.93 34.78 25.61
C GLU A 1037 23.83 34.51 26.65
N ASN A 1038 22.59 34.93 26.36
CA ASN A 1038 21.42 34.73 27.20
C ASN A 1038 20.64 33.43 26.88
N GLY A 1039 21.11 32.63 25.92
CA GLY A 1039 20.47 31.38 25.48
C GLY A 1039 19.24 31.60 24.60
N ILE A 1040 19.13 32.76 23.94
CA ILE A 1040 18.01 33.09 23.03
C ILE A 1040 18.38 32.68 21.60
N PHE A 1041 17.48 31.94 20.95
CA PHE A 1041 17.59 31.56 19.54
C PHE A 1041 16.93 32.61 18.64
N GLU A 1042 17.57 33.04 17.54
CA GLU A 1042 16.96 33.98 16.58
C GLU A 1042 16.42 33.22 15.36
N ALA A 1043 15.09 33.10 15.27
CA ALA A 1043 14.43 32.46 14.14
C ALA A 1043 14.28 33.45 12.97
N THR A 1044 14.82 33.10 11.80
CA THR A 1044 14.90 34.00 10.64
C THR A 1044 13.85 33.72 9.56
N GLY A 1045 13.31 32.50 9.48
CA GLY A 1045 12.36 32.09 8.43
C GLY A 1045 11.32 31.05 8.87
N LEU A 1046 10.45 30.66 7.93
CA LEU A 1046 9.34 29.74 8.17
C LEU A 1046 9.81 28.34 8.59
N LYS A 1047 10.93 27.86 8.04
CA LYS A 1047 11.49 26.53 8.35
C LYS A 1047 11.78 26.38 9.85
N GLN A 1048 12.39 27.39 10.48
CA GLN A 1048 12.67 27.36 11.92
C GLN A 1048 11.40 27.48 12.77
N LEU A 1049 10.41 28.27 12.31
CA LEU A 1049 9.12 28.37 12.98
C LEU A 1049 8.34 27.05 12.95
N GLU A 1050 8.40 26.32 11.83
CA GLU A 1050 7.75 25.03 11.67
C GLU A 1050 8.28 23.99 12.66
N LEU A 1051 9.59 23.99 12.92
CA LEU A 1051 10.20 23.14 13.96
C LEU A 1051 9.61 23.42 15.35
N ILE A 1052 9.34 24.68 15.67
CA ILE A 1052 8.70 25.08 16.93
C ILE A 1052 7.25 24.58 16.96
N PHE A 1053 6.48 24.85 15.91
CA PHE A 1053 5.06 24.49 15.84
C PHE A 1053 4.81 22.97 15.80
N ASN A 1054 5.74 22.20 15.23
CA ASN A 1054 5.71 20.73 15.25
C ASN A 1054 6.31 20.14 16.54
N GLY A 1055 6.82 20.97 17.45
CA GLY A 1055 7.32 20.57 18.77
C GLY A 1055 8.62 19.76 18.73
N ILE A 1056 9.49 20.04 17.75
CA ILE A 1056 10.84 19.46 17.69
C ILE A 1056 11.65 19.97 18.90
N ILE A 1057 12.52 19.11 19.46
CA ILE A 1057 13.31 19.47 20.64
C ILE A 1057 14.46 20.38 20.20
N LEU A 1058 14.35 21.67 20.53
CA LEU A 1058 15.38 22.66 20.26
C LEU A 1058 16.41 22.71 21.39
N VAL A 1059 17.68 22.52 21.04
CA VAL A 1059 18.81 22.52 21.98
C VAL A 1059 19.89 23.50 21.55
N GLN A 1060 20.58 24.08 22.54
CA GLN A 1060 21.66 25.02 22.32
C GLN A 1060 22.92 24.31 21.80
N ASP A 1061 23.68 24.94 20.91
CA ASP A 1061 25.00 24.51 20.44
C ASP A 1061 26.00 24.19 21.58
N LYS A 1062 25.92 24.87 22.73
CA LYS A 1062 26.67 24.54 23.96
C LYS A 1062 26.51 23.08 24.41
N TRP A 1063 25.38 22.45 24.09
CA TRP A 1063 25.15 21.03 24.34
C TRP A 1063 26.15 20.16 23.57
N MET A 1064 26.45 20.52 22.31
CA MET A 1064 27.43 19.79 21.50
C MET A 1064 28.82 19.88 22.12
N THR A 1065 29.20 21.06 22.59
CA THR A 1065 30.47 21.26 23.30
C THR A 1065 30.54 20.38 24.54
N ALA A 1066 29.50 20.38 25.37
CA ALA A 1066 29.44 19.56 26.58
C ALA A 1066 29.48 18.05 26.27
N CYS A 1067 28.84 17.60 25.19
CA CYS A 1067 28.89 16.19 24.75
C CYS A 1067 30.26 15.77 24.20
N LEU A 1068 30.98 16.69 23.55
CA LEU A 1068 32.34 16.43 23.08
C LEU A 1068 33.35 16.37 24.23
N GLU A 1069 33.10 17.10 25.33
CA GLU A 1069 33.87 17.02 26.57
C GLU A 1069 33.54 15.77 27.41
N ASP A 1070 32.24 15.42 27.49
CA ASP A 1070 31.72 14.27 28.24
C ASP A 1070 30.52 13.65 27.50
N GLU A 1071 30.72 12.46 26.93
CA GLU A 1071 29.70 11.77 26.14
C GLU A 1071 28.40 11.50 26.93
N THR A 1072 28.47 11.40 28.25
CA THR A 1072 27.28 11.16 29.07
C THR A 1072 26.31 12.36 29.07
N GLN A 1073 26.75 13.53 28.63
CA GLN A 1073 25.89 14.70 28.47
C GLN A 1073 24.87 14.56 27.33
N ILE A 1074 25.02 13.57 26.44
CA ILE A 1074 24.04 13.29 25.38
C ILE A 1074 22.66 12.94 25.96
N GLU A 1075 22.61 12.29 27.14
CA GLU A 1075 21.36 11.95 27.84
C GLU A 1075 20.81 13.11 28.69
N HIS A 1076 21.52 14.23 28.76
CA HIS A 1076 21.23 15.38 29.63
C HIS A 1076 20.86 16.65 28.84
N ASP A 1077 20.28 16.48 27.66
CA ASP A 1077 19.81 17.53 26.76
C ASP A 1077 18.87 18.55 27.43
N THR A 1078 18.10 18.13 28.44
CA THR A 1078 17.18 18.99 29.23
C THR A 1078 17.84 20.23 29.82
N LYS A 1079 19.14 20.20 30.12
CA LYS A 1079 19.90 21.35 30.64
C LYS A 1079 20.16 22.43 29.59
N TYR A 1080 20.07 22.07 28.31
CA TYR A 1080 20.47 22.90 27.18
C TYR A 1080 19.29 23.23 26.26
N LEU A 1081 18.06 23.07 26.73
CA LEU A 1081 16.88 23.40 25.95
C LEU A 1081 16.80 24.89 25.66
N VAL A 1082 16.33 25.21 24.46
CA VAL A 1082 15.98 26.57 24.09
C VAL A 1082 14.63 26.91 24.71
N GLN A 1083 14.63 27.84 25.67
CA GLN A 1083 13.39 28.26 26.34
C GLN A 1083 12.77 29.50 25.69
N LYS A 1084 13.60 30.34 25.08
CA LYS A 1084 13.20 31.61 24.48
C LYS A 1084 13.77 31.71 23.08
N PHE A 1085 12.99 32.30 22.19
CA PHE A 1085 13.45 32.64 20.86
C PHE A 1085 13.00 34.06 20.50
N LYS A 1086 13.69 34.64 19.53
CA LYS A 1086 13.43 35.96 18.98
C LYS A 1086 13.00 35.81 17.53
N TYR A 1087 11.88 36.43 17.17
CA TYR A 1087 11.39 36.49 15.80
C TYR A 1087 10.97 37.92 15.47
N LYS A 1088 11.53 38.48 14.40
CA LYS A 1088 11.28 39.87 13.94
C LYS A 1088 11.40 40.92 15.07
N GLY A 1089 12.36 40.74 15.98
CA GLY A 1089 12.62 41.67 17.08
C GLY A 1089 11.81 41.43 18.36
N VAL A 1090 10.84 40.51 18.37
CA VAL A 1090 10.03 40.16 19.54
C VAL A 1090 10.54 38.86 20.16
N ILE A 1091 10.66 38.83 21.49
CA ILE A 1091 11.07 37.64 22.25
C ILE A 1091 9.82 36.90 22.74
N TYR A 1092 9.79 35.59 22.51
CA TYR A 1092 8.73 34.68 22.93
C TYR A 1092 9.32 33.59 23.82
N ASP A 1093 8.59 33.19 24.86
CA ASP A 1093 8.97 32.17 25.86
C ASP A 1093 8.08 30.91 25.80
N THR A 1094 7.54 30.64 24.62
CA THR A 1094 6.51 29.61 24.37
C THR A 1094 7.04 28.30 23.77
N VAL A 1095 8.35 28.18 23.52
CA VAL A 1095 8.98 26.98 22.92
C VAL A 1095 8.62 25.72 23.70
N ASN A 1096 8.77 25.78 25.02
CA ASN A 1096 8.44 24.65 25.89
C ASN A 1096 6.94 24.32 25.83
N GLN A 1097 6.06 25.33 25.78
CA GLN A 1097 4.62 25.11 25.68
C GLN A 1097 4.26 24.36 24.39
N TRP A 1098 4.86 24.75 23.27
CA TRP A 1098 4.71 24.07 21.97
C TRP A 1098 5.24 22.64 22.03
N SER A 1099 6.50 22.44 22.45
CA SER A 1099 7.10 21.11 22.54
C SER A 1099 6.32 20.15 23.44
N THR A 1100 5.85 20.60 24.60
CA THR A 1100 5.05 19.78 25.53
C THR A 1100 3.68 19.45 24.95
N ALA A 1101 3.00 20.42 24.34
CA ALA A 1101 1.69 20.22 23.75
C ALA A 1101 1.73 19.21 22.60
N MET A 1102 2.74 19.32 21.72
CA MET A 1102 2.92 18.40 20.60
C MET A 1102 3.38 17.03 21.08
N ALA A 1103 4.32 16.95 22.04
CA ALA A 1103 4.79 15.68 22.58
C ALA A 1103 3.68 14.82 23.20
N LYS A 1104 2.66 15.47 23.78
CA LYS A 1104 1.48 14.83 24.38
C LYS A 1104 0.26 14.79 23.46
N SER A 1105 0.37 15.38 22.28
CA SER A 1105 -0.76 15.60 21.35
C SER A 1105 -1.97 16.18 22.10
N GLU A 1106 -1.80 17.35 22.72
CA GLU A 1106 -2.90 18.09 23.34
C GLU A 1106 -3.96 18.51 22.31
N MET A 1107 -5.07 19.10 22.76
CA MET A 1107 -6.10 19.63 21.86
C MET A 1107 -5.44 20.53 20.80
N PRO A 1108 -5.60 20.24 19.49
CA PRO A 1108 -4.91 20.99 18.44
C PRO A 1108 -5.23 22.48 18.51
N PHE A 1109 -4.21 23.33 18.38
CA PHE A 1109 -4.32 24.78 18.58
C PHE A 1109 -5.39 25.41 17.67
N LEU A 1110 -5.43 24.99 16.40
CA LEU A 1110 -6.37 25.48 15.39
C LEU A 1110 -7.63 24.62 15.25
N CYS A 1111 -7.96 23.78 16.24
CA CYS A 1111 -9.12 22.88 16.17
C CYS A 1111 -10.42 23.67 15.94
N GLY A 1112 -11.02 23.49 14.75
CA GLY A 1112 -12.23 24.20 14.33
C GLY A 1112 -12.01 25.50 13.55
N ALA A 1113 -10.77 25.92 13.31
CA ALA A 1113 -10.47 27.05 12.44
C ALA A 1113 -10.49 26.65 10.96
N LYS A 1114 -11.14 27.46 10.12
CA LYS A 1114 -11.13 27.34 8.66
C LYS A 1114 -10.30 28.48 8.09
N VAL A 1115 -9.23 28.16 7.35
CA VAL A 1115 -8.26 29.14 6.89
C VAL A 1115 -8.37 29.30 5.38
N ALA A 1116 -8.47 30.53 4.90
CA ALA A 1116 -8.48 30.85 3.47
C ALA A 1116 -7.44 31.93 3.14
N LEU A 1117 -6.90 31.85 1.92
CA LEU A 1117 -5.85 32.76 1.45
C LEU A 1117 -6.45 33.85 0.55
N LEU A 1118 -6.16 35.11 0.89
CA LEU A 1118 -6.46 36.31 0.11
C LEU A 1118 -5.14 37.00 -0.29
N VAL A 1119 -4.25 36.22 -0.90
CA VAL A 1119 -2.96 36.69 -1.41
C VAL A 1119 -2.84 36.29 -2.87
N LYS A 1120 -2.24 37.15 -3.70
CA LYS A 1120 -2.11 36.87 -5.14
C LYS A 1120 -1.10 35.77 -5.43
N GLU A 1121 0.01 35.75 -4.69
CA GLU A 1121 1.10 34.78 -4.82
C GLU A 1121 1.68 34.48 -3.43
N MET A 1122 1.91 33.21 -3.12
CA MET A 1122 2.55 32.74 -1.88
C MET A 1122 3.52 31.62 -2.22
N ASP A 1123 4.82 31.90 -2.12
CA ASP A 1123 5.90 30.96 -2.47
C ASP A 1123 5.91 29.69 -1.59
N ASP A 1124 5.39 29.80 -0.37
CA ASP A 1124 5.46 28.79 0.70
C ASP A 1124 4.10 28.12 1.02
N ILE A 1125 3.15 28.11 0.08
CA ILE A 1125 1.77 27.66 0.31
C ILE A 1125 1.65 26.22 0.84
N LEU A 1126 2.48 25.29 0.35
CA LEU A 1126 2.43 23.88 0.78
C LEU A 1126 2.85 23.74 2.25
N THR A 1127 3.95 24.40 2.63
CA THR A 1127 4.46 24.44 4.01
C THR A 1127 3.46 25.12 4.93
N PHE A 1128 2.85 26.21 4.48
CA PHE A 1128 1.81 26.91 5.23
C PHE A 1128 0.55 26.06 5.43
N SER A 1129 0.11 25.33 4.39
CA SER A 1129 -1.01 24.39 4.49
C SER A 1129 -0.72 23.26 5.47
N SER A 1130 0.48 22.66 5.41
CA SER A 1130 0.88 21.62 6.35
C SER A 1130 0.92 22.11 7.80
N LEU A 1131 1.39 23.34 8.03
CA LEU A 1131 1.36 23.97 9.35
C LEU A 1131 -0.07 24.06 9.90
N ILE A 1132 -1.03 24.50 9.08
CA ILE A 1132 -2.44 24.62 9.46
C ILE A 1132 -3.03 23.24 9.79
N ASP A 1133 -2.84 22.27 8.90
CA ASP A 1133 -3.43 20.94 9.02
C ASP A 1133 -2.86 20.15 10.20
N ASN A 1134 -1.53 20.24 10.44
CA ASN A 1134 -0.87 19.60 11.57
C ASN A 1134 -1.35 20.15 12.92
N ASN A 1135 -1.82 21.40 12.94
CA ASN A 1135 -2.36 22.06 14.12
C ASN A 1135 -3.89 21.98 14.23
N GLY A 1136 -4.55 21.14 13.41
CA GLY A 1136 -5.98 20.85 13.47
C GLY A 1136 -6.90 21.87 12.80
N GLY A 1137 -6.32 22.81 12.04
CA GLY A 1137 -7.08 23.70 11.16
C GLY A 1137 -7.49 23.00 9.87
N THR A 1138 -8.20 23.71 9.00
CA THR A 1138 -8.50 23.24 7.65
C THR A 1138 -8.27 24.37 6.67
N MET A 1139 -7.36 24.17 5.72
CA MET A 1139 -7.19 25.09 4.59
C MET A 1139 -8.35 24.91 3.60
N LEU A 1140 -8.97 26.02 3.18
CA LEU A 1140 -10.08 26.03 2.22
C LEU A 1140 -9.58 26.33 0.81
N HIS A 1141 -9.96 25.48 -0.15
CA HIS A 1141 -9.63 25.68 -1.56
C HIS A 1141 -10.42 26.80 -2.22
N GLU A 1142 -11.55 27.19 -1.62
CA GLU A 1142 -12.44 28.25 -2.10
C GLU A 1142 -12.69 29.28 -1.01
N PHE A 1143 -13.03 30.50 -1.42
CA PHE A 1143 -13.32 31.57 -0.48
C PHE A 1143 -14.57 31.26 0.35
N PRO A 1144 -14.49 31.30 1.70
CA PRO A 1144 -15.63 30.96 2.54
C PRO A 1144 -16.67 32.09 2.55
N LEU A 1145 -17.78 31.88 1.83
CA LEU A 1145 -18.95 32.74 1.91
C LEU A 1145 -19.63 32.57 3.28
N SER A 1146 -19.73 33.68 4.01
CA SER A 1146 -20.36 33.80 5.33
C SER A 1146 -21.69 33.05 5.49
N GLU A 1147 -22.50 33.02 4.43
CA GLU A 1147 -23.81 32.38 4.39
C GLU A 1147 -23.76 30.88 4.69
N ASN A 1148 -22.66 30.19 4.36
CA ASN A 1148 -22.49 28.75 4.54
C ASN A 1148 -22.01 28.35 5.95
N TYR A 1149 -21.71 29.32 6.80
CA TYR A 1149 -21.09 29.09 8.11
C TYR A 1149 -21.94 29.65 9.25
N ASN A 1150 -21.80 29.06 10.44
CA ASN A 1150 -22.54 29.49 11.62
C ASN A 1150 -21.85 30.68 12.29
N GLU A 1151 -22.57 31.81 12.38
CA GLU A 1151 -22.08 33.06 12.99
C GLU A 1151 -21.66 32.92 14.46
N ASP A 1152 -22.32 32.02 15.19
CA ASP A 1152 -22.04 31.74 16.60
C ASP A 1152 -20.97 30.64 16.80
N SER A 1153 -20.38 30.09 15.75
CA SER A 1153 -19.33 29.07 15.85
C SER A 1153 -17.95 29.72 16.05
N HIS A 1154 -17.08 29.06 16.82
CA HIS A 1154 -15.72 29.55 17.09
C HIS A 1154 -14.73 28.36 17.12
N PRO A 1155 -13.44 28.56 16.82
CA PRO A 1155 -12.43 27.55 17.06
C PRO A 1155 -12.32 27.24 18.55
N TYR A 1156 -12.08 25.97 18.90
CA TYR A 1156 -12.22 25.48 20.27
C TYR A 1156 -11.33 26.18 21.29
N LEU A 1157 -10.09 26.50 20.91
CA LEU A 1157 -9.11 27.20 21.75
C LEU A 1157 -9.09 28.72 21.50
N HIS A 1158 -9.97 29.23 20.64
CA HIS A 1158 -10.06 30.65 20.26
C HIS A 1158 -11.52 31.14 20.21
N SER A 1159 -12.25 30.96 21.31
CA SER A 1159 -13.65 31.38 21.45
C SER A 1159 -13.87 32.89 21.31
N ASN A 1160 -12.80 33.68 21.39
CA ASN A 1160 -12.80 35.12 21.16
C ASN A 1160 -12.66 35.52 19.69
N LEU A 1161 -12.44 34.58 18.77
CA LEU A 1161 -12.20 34.80 17.35
C LEU A 1161 -13.30 34.16 16.49
N GLY A 1162 -13.53 34.73 15.30
CA GLY A 1162 -14.41 34.15 14.29
C GLY A 1162 -13.80 32.89 13.67
N PRO A 1163 -14.60 31.92 13.20
CA PRO A 1163 -14.11 30.60 12.76
C PRO A 1163 -13.40 30.64 11.40
N LEU A 1164 -13.55 31.72 10.63
CA LEU A 1164 -12.97 31.89 9.29
C LEU A 1164 -11.74 32.79 9.37
N PHE A 1165 -10.55 32.21 9.27
CA PHE A 1165 -9.28 32.93 9.32
C PHE A 1165 -8.86 33.30 7.89
N LEU A 1166 -8.80 34.59 7.57
CA LEU A 1166 -8.38 35.06 6.25
C LEU A 1166 -6.96 35.60 6.32
N ILE A 1167 -6.06 35.00 5.55
CA ILE A 1167 -4.66 35.43 5.46
C ILE A 1167 -4.51 36.36 4.26
N HIS A 1168 -4.06 37.59 4.48
CA HIS A 1168 -3.95 38.61 3.43
C HIS A 1168 -2.56 39.26 3.34
N ASP A 1169 -2.28 39.88 2.19
CA ASP A 1169 -1.03 40.61 1.88
C ASP A 1169 -1.19 42.14 2.03
N GLY A 1170 -2.37 42.60 2.44
CA GLY A 1170 -2.70 44.03 2.57
C GLY A 1170 -3.30 44.63 1.30
N THR A 1171 -3.76 43.79 0.36
CA THR A 1171 -4.52 44.19 -0.83
C THR A 1171 -5.79 45.01 -0.50
N PRO A 1172 -6.17 45.98 -1.36
CA PRO A 1172 -7.41 46.77 -1.18
C PRO A 1172 -8.66 45.87 -1.25
N GLY A 1173 -9.61 46.03 -0.32
CA GLY A 1173 -10.87 45.27 -0.25
C GLY A 1173 -11.02 44.37 0.99
N VAL A 1174 -9.93 44.14 1.73
CA VAL A 1174 -9.96 43.33 2.98
C VAL A 1174 -10.69 44.05 4.12
N SER A 1175 -10.79 45.39 4.07
CA SER A 1175 -11.51 46.22 5.04
C SER A 1175 -12.96 45.83 5.23
N ASP A 1176 -13.60 45.32 4.17
CA ASP A 1176 -15.03 45.04 4.13
C ASP A 1176 -15.40 43.84 5.01
N TYR A 1177 -14.43 42.96 5.28
CA TYR A 1177 -14.60 41.78 6.14
C TYR A 1177 -14.35 42.10 7.63
N LYS A 1178 -13.71 43.24 7.95
CA LYS A 1178 -13.35 43.59 9.33
C LYS A 1178 -14.56 43.87 10.22
N SER A 1179 -15.70 44.25 9.65
CA SER A 1179 -16.94 44.48 10.38
C SER A 1179 -17.72 43.19 10.71
N ASN A 1180 -17.41 42.07 10.05
CA ASN A 1180 -18.12 40.82 10.23
C ASN A 1180 -17.37 39.92 11.23
N LYS A 1181 -18.03 39.57 12.33
CA LYS A 1181 -17.45 38.79 13.45
C LYS A 1181 -17.06 37.36 13.09
N MET A 1182 -17.50 36.84 11.93
CA MET A 1182 -17.10 35.52 11.46
C MET A 1182 -15.67 35.47 10.91
N TYR A 1183 -15.18 36.59 10.38
CA TYR A 1183 -13.86 36.65 9.77
C TYR A 1183 -12.84 37.17 10.78
N THR A 1184 -11.76 36.41 10.94
CA THR A 1184 -10.56 36.82 11.66
C THR A 1184 -9.47 37.09 10.63
N LEU A 1185 -9.03 38.34 10.56
CA LEU A 1185 -8.05 38.79 9.56
C LEU A 1185 -6.64 38.71 10.16
N PHE A 1186 -5.70 38.16 9.38
CA PHE A 1186 -4.29 38.18 9.71
C PHE A 1186 -3.45 38.50 8.47
N THR A 1187 -2.39 39.30 8.61
CA THR A 1187 -1.24 39.14 7.71
C THR A 1187 -0.52 37.83 8.01
N LYS A 1188 0.33 37.36 7.10
CA LYS A 1188 1.15 36.15 7.32
C LYS A 1188 1.98 36.26 8.61
N GLU A 1189 2.58 37.41 8.86
CA GLU A 1189 3.37 37.70 10.06
C GLU A 1189 2.53 37.77 11.33
N GLU A 1190 1.33 38.35 11.25
CA GLU A 1190 0.41 38.41 12.39
C GLU A 1190 -0.09 37.01 12.77
N PHE A 1191 -0.35 36.15 11.78
CA PHE A 1191 -0.73 34.77 12.02
C PHE A 1191 0.39 33.98 12.71
N TYR A 1192 1.65 34.15 12.25
CA TYR A 1192 2.79 33.56 12.95
C TYR A 1192 2.94 34.10 14.36
N ALA A 1193 2.82 35.42 14.57
CA ALA A 1193 2.89 36.00 15.91
C ALA A 1193 1.76 35.45 16.81
N PHE A 1194 0.56 35.27 16.29
CA PHE A 1194 -0.58 34.66 16.98
C PHE A 1194 -0.27 33.22 17.41
N MET A 1195 0.24 32.39 16.50
CA MET A 1195 0.69 31.03 16.80
C MET A 1195 1.83 31.03 17.84
N LEU A 1196 2.84 31.88 17.66
CA LEU A 1196 4.00 31.96 18.55
C LEU A 1196 3.64 32.40 19.96
N LYS A 1197 2.62 33.27 20.14
CA LYS A 1197 2.11 33.63 21.48
C LYS A 1197 1.40 32.48 22.18
N ARG A 1198 0.79 31.56 21.43
CA ARG A 1198 0.03 30.40 21.93
C ARG A 1198 -1.01 30.77 23.00
N GLU A 1199 -1.64 31.94 22.86
CA GLU A 1199 -2.72 32.40 23.75
C GLU A 1199 -3.99 31.59 23.50
N VAL A 1200 -4.65 31.14 24.58
CA VAL A 1200 -5.81 30.25 24.52
C VAL A 1200 -7.02 30.89 25.18
N SER A 1201 -8.14 30.95 24.45
CA SER A 1201 -9.47 31.26 24.95
C SER A 1201 -10.40 30.09 24.63
N ARG A 1202 -10.63 29.21 25.61
CA ARG A 1202 -11.39 27.97 25.38
C ARG A 1202 -12.89 28.24 25.24
N ASP A 1203 -13.54 27.58 24.28
CA ASP A 1203 -15.01 27.52 24.21
C ASP A 1203 -15.52 26.54 25.28
N THR A 1204 -16.40 27.02 26.16
CA THR A 1204 -16.98 26.25 27.26
C THR A 1204 -18.40 25.74 26.98
N ARG A 1205 -18.97 26.02 25.81
CA ARG A 1205 -20.33 25.59 25.43
C ARG A 1205 -20.36 24.09 25.17
N ILE A 1206 -21.33 23.40 25.76
CA ILE A 1206 -21.57 21.97 25.49
C ILE A 1206 -22.24 21.87 24.12
N ASN A 1207 -21.70 21.01 23.23
CA ASN A 1207 -22.11 20.89 21.83
C ASN A 1207 -22.15 22.25 21.11
N PRO A 1208 -21.00 22.93 20.95
CA PRO A 1208 -20.94 24.17 20.19
C PRO A 1208 -21.45 23.93 18.76
N PRO A 1209 -22.08 24.94 18.14
CA PRO A 1209 -22.58 24.83 16.77
C PRO A 1209 -21.44 24.46 15.83
N ASP A 1210 -21.72 23.56 14.88
CA ASP A 1210 -20.73 23.16 13.87
C ASP A 1210 -20.33 24.39 13.05
N VAL A 1211 -19.12 24.41 12.50
CA VAL A 1211 -18.61 25.59 11.79
C VAL A 1211 -19.38 25.80 10.49
N VAL A 1212 -19.70 24.71 9.79
CA VAL A 1212 -20.47 24.71 8.55
C VAL A 1212 -21.95 24.51 8.86
N LYS A 1213 -22.84 25.27 8.21
CA LYS A 1213 -24.28 25.03 8.28
C LYS A 1213 -24.60 23.70 7.61
N GLN A 1214 -25.30 22.82 8.33
CA GLN A 1214 -25.82 21.59 7.73
C GLN A 1214 -27.02 21.97 6.82
N THR A 1215 -26.84 21.87 5.51
CA THR A 1215 -27.91 21.97 4.50
C THR A 1215 -28.63 20.66 4.30
#